data_AF-A0A960MPZ3-F1
#
_entry.id   AF-A0A960MPZ3-F1
#
_cell.length_a   1.000
_cell.length_b   1.000
_cell.length_c   1.000
_cell.angle_alpha   90.00
_cell.angle_beta   90.00
_cell.angle_gamma   90.00
#
_symmetry.space_group_name_H-M   'P 1'
#
loop_
_entity.id
_entity.type
_entity.pdbx_description
1 polymer ?
#
loop_
_entity_poly.entity_id
_entity_poly.type
_entity_poly.pdbx_seq_one_letter_code
_entity_poly.pdbx_strand_id
1 'polypeptide(L)'
;MFDKFTNRAKQVIKLAKKEAQRLNHNYLGTEHILLGLLKLGQGIAVNVLRNLNVDYDTVLSEVERLVGFGPEIQVYGDPALTGKVKKVFEYANEEAAALNHNYVGTEHLLLALLRQTDGVATQILENLNINLKEVRKEVLKELETFNLQLPPMGMTGPTSSPRQEKGPTGGASDKLPALRAYGHDLTEMCREGKLDPVIGRKHEVERLILILCRRRKNNPVLIGEAGVGKTAIVEGLAHAIVKGEVPDHLAKKKLISLDLTLMIAGTKYRGQFEERIKAVMDEVKKHGNILLFIDELHTIVGAGAAEGAIDASNILKPALSRGEIQCIGATTLDEYRKHIEKDAALERRFQKINVAPPNVEEATEILGGLKAKYQEHHKCIYTDEAIRSAVYLSDRYITGRFLPDKAIDLIDEAGAKARISVLHQPQEIHQLESQIEELRKAKEESIGNQEYEKAATFRDQEKNAREKLAKELALWEKNKEEQQVIVDEDDVAAVVAKHTRIPMSRLTEGEASKVLKMQEILKDYIVGQNQALDTVCRSLRRSKADIKDPNRPIGAFLFLGPTGVGKTLLAKQLAIHMFGGEDALIQVDMSEYMEKFAVSRMTGSPPGYVGHEEGGQLTEQVRRRPYSVVLFDEVEKAHPDVMNLLLQILEDGKLTDSMGRKVDFRNTIILMTSNLGSDLIRRSTEVGFGVQEGMPDYDTMKE
;
A
#
# COMPACT_ATOMS: atom_id res chain seq x y z
N MET A 1 -4.91 -14.86 -30.23
CA MET A 1 -4.42 -13.77 -31.12
C MET A 1 -5.20 -12.47 -30.92
N PHE A 2 -6.53 -12.51 -30.76
CA PHE A 2 -7.37 -11.29 -30.64
C PHE A 2 -7.79 -10.95 -29.20
N ASP A 3 -7.17 -11.55 -28.19
CA ASP A 3 -7.62 -11.44 -26.79
C ASP A 3 -7.48 -10.02 -26.23
N LYS A 4 -6.45 -9.28 -26.70
CA LYS A 4 -6.22 -7.87 -26.34
C LYS A 4 -7.04 -6.86 -27.16
N PHE A 5 -7.83 -7.30 -28.15
CA PHE A 5 -8.56 -6.38 -29.03
C PHE A 5 -9.86 -5.90 -28.38
N THR A 6 -10.11 -4.60 -28.45
CA THR A 6 -11.38 -4.00 -28.00
C THR A 6 -12.57 -4.54 -28.81
N ASN A 7 -13.79 -4.44 -28.25
CA ASN A 7 -15.01 -4.84 -28.97
C ASN A 7 -15.17 -4.09 -30.30
N ARG A 8 -14.76 -2.82 -30.35
CA ARG A 8 -14.74 -2.01 -31.59
C ARG A 8 -13.73 -2.54 -32.60
N ALA A 9 -12.50 -2.84 -32.18
CA ALA A 9 -11.48 -3.42 -33.06
C ALA A 9 -11.90 -4.82 -33.58
N LYS A 10 -12.53 -5.66 -32.75
CA LYS A 10 -13.12 -6.94 -33.18
C LYS A 10 -14.24 -6.73 -34.21
N GLN A 11 -15.06 -5.69 -34.02
CA GLN A 11 -16.12 -5.32 -34.95
C GLN A 11 -15.56 -4.84 -36.30
N VAL A 12 -14.47 -4.07 -36.31
CA VAL A 12 -13.75 -3.68 -37.54
C VAL A 12 -13.34 -4.90 -38.35
N ILE A 13 -12.75 -5.92 -37.70
CA ILE A 13 -12.33 -7.15 -38.39
C ILE A 13 -13.54 -7.89 -38.97
N LYS A 14 -14.65 -7.95 -38.24
CA LYS A 14 -15.89 -8.56 -38.73
C LYS A 14 -16.46 -7.81 -39.93
N LEU A 15 -16.41 -6.48 -39.92
CA LEU A 15 -16.84 -5.64 -41.04
C LEU A 15 -15.89 -5.81 -42.24
N ALA A 16 -14.58 -5.85 -42.02
CA ALA A 16 -13.60 -6.09 -43.06
C ALA A 16 -13.82 -7.42 -43.78
N LYS A 17 -14.14 -8.50 -43.04
CA LYS A 17 -14.52 -9.79 -43.63
C LYS A 17 -15.77 -9.69 -44.51
N LYS A 18 -16.78 -8.92 -44.09
CA LYS A 18 -17.99 -8.68 -44.88
C LYS A 18 -17.71 -7.88 -46.14
N GLU A 19 -16.83 -6.88 -46.08
CA GLU A 19 -16.44 -6.10 -47.26
C GLU A 19 -15.63 -6.95 -48.25
N ALA A 20 -14.76 -7.85 -47.78
CA ALA A 20 -14.08 -8.81 -48.64
C ALA A 20 -15.06 -9.74 -49.37
N GLN A 21 -16.06 -10.26 -48.65
CA GLN A 21 -17.12 -11.06 -49.26
C GLN A 21 -17.97 -10.26 -50.25
N ARG A 22 -18.26 -8.99 -49.96
CA ARG A 22 -19.02 -8.09 -50.84
C ARG A 22 -18.28 -7.82 -52.15
N LEU A 23 -16.96 -7.70 -52.11
CA LEU A 23 -16.10 -7.52 -53.28
C LEU A 23 -15.74 -8.85 -53.98
N ASN A 24 -16.30 -9.98 -53.53
CA ASN A 24 -15.97 -11.34 -53.96
C ASN A 24 -14.49 -11.73 -53.80
N HIS A 25 -13.76 -11.09 -52.88
CA HIS A 25 -12.37 -11.43 -52.58
C HIS A 25 -12.31 -12.66 -51.65
N ASN A 26 -11.57 -13.68 -52.07
CA ASN A 26 -11.35 -14.92 -51.30
C ASN A 26 -10.31 -14.76 -50.17
N TYR A 27 -9.74 -13.57 -50.00
CA TYR A 27 -8.74 -13.24 -49.01
C TYR A 27 -9.11 -11.95 -48.25
N LEU A 28 -8.59 -11.79 -47.03
CA LEU A 28 -8.66 -10.56 -46.27
C LEU A 28 -7.35 -9.79 -46.41
N GLY A 29 -7.42 -8.67 -47.13
CA GLY A 29 -6.32 -7.72 -47.35
C GLY A 29 -6.40 -6.47 -46.47
N THR A 30 -5.38 -5.62 -46.57
CA THR A 30 -5.27 -4.36 -45.80
C THR A 30 -6.37 -3.35 -46.14
N GLU A 31 -6.77 -3.31 -47.40
CA GLU A 31 -7.83 -2.48 -47.96
C GLU A 31 -9.19 -2.79 -47.32
N HIS A 32 -9.44 -4.06 -47.01
CA HIS A 32 -10.66 -4.48 -46.33
C HIS A 32 -10.69 -4.01 -44.88
N ILE A 33 -9.53 -3.99 -44.20
CA ILE A 33 -9.42 -3.44 -42.84
C ILE A 33 -9.70 -1.93 -42.86
N LEU A 34 -9.18 -1.21 -43.85
CA LEU A 34 -9.46 0.23 -44.04
C LEU A 34 -10.96 0.48 -44.29
N LEU A 35 -11.59 -0.28 -45.17
CA LEU A 35 -13.05 -0.22 -45.39
C LEU A 35 -13.82 -0.57 -44.10
N GLY A 36 -13.37 -1.57 -43.36
CA GLY A 36 -13.97 -1.98 -42.09
C GLY A 36 -13.89 -0.89 -41.00
N LEU A 37 -12.80 -0.12 -40.97
CA LEU A 37 -12.67 1.05 -40.09
C LEU A 37 -13.73 2.10 -40.44
N LEU A 38 -13.80 2.51 -41.71
CA LEU A 38 -14.76 3.52 -42.17
C LEU A 38 -16.22 3.07 -41.98
N LYS A 39 -16.52 1.78 -42.22
CA LYS A 39 -17.86 1.21 -42.05
C LYS A 39 -18.32 1.13 -40.59
N LEU A 40 -17.39 1.07 -39.64
CA LEU A 40 -17.73 1.10 -38.22
C LEU A 40 -18.45 2.41 -37.85
N GLY A 41 -18.12 3.52 -38.53
CA GLY A 41 -18.79 4.82 -38.42
C GLY A 41 -18.50 5.60 -37.13
N GLN A 42 -17.88 4.96 -36.14
CA GLN A 42 -17.51 5.49 -34.83
C GLN A 42 -16.11 5.01 -34.45
N GLY A 43 -15.33 5.84 -33.76
CA GLY A 43 -13.98 5.50 -33.28
C GLY A 43 -12.95 6.56 -33.68
N ILE A 44 -11.82 6.57 -32.99
CA ILE A 44 -10.76 7.58 -33.16
C ILE A 44 -10.22 7.55 -34.60
N ALA A 45 -9.96 6.36 -35.13
CA ALA A 45 -9.52 6.20 -36.52
C ALA A 45 -10.54 6.75 -37.53
N VAL A 46 -11.84 6.60 -37.27
CA VAL A 46 -12.90 7.08 -38.17
C VAL A 46 -12.98 8.60 -38.14
N ASN A 47 -12.88 9.20 -36.95
CA ASN A 47 -12.87 10.66 -36.80
C ASN A 47 -11.68 11.28 -37.54
N VAL A 48 -10.49 10.68 -37.38
CA VAL A 48 -9.28 11.17 -38.07
C VAL A 48 -9.42 11.05 -39.58
N LEU A 49 -9.88 9.91 -40.08
CA LEU A 49 -10.11 9.73 -41.53
C LEU A 49 -11.15 10.73 -42.07
N ARG A 50 -12.25 10.97 -41.35
CA ARG A 50 -13.25 11.98 -41.75
C ARG A 50 -12.71 13.41 -41.73
N ASN A 51 -11.90 13.76 -40.74
CA ASN A 51 -11.26 15.08 -40.65
C ASN A 51 -10.31 15.34 -41.84
N LEU A 52 -9.77 14.27 -42.43
CA LEU A 52 -8.96 14.31 -43.64
C LEU A 52 -9.78 14.15 -44.93
N ASN A 53 -11.11 14.30 -44.85
CA ASN A 53 -12.06 14.13 -45.96
C ASN A 53 -12.00 12.75 -46.63
N VAL A 54 -11.72 11.70 -45.84
CA VAL A 54 -11.72 10.31 -46.30
C VAL A 54 -13.04 9.66 -45.93
N ASP A 55 -13.88 9.46 -46.95
CA ASP A 55 -15.18 8.83 -46.82
C ASP A 55 -15.15 7.36 -47.28
N TYR A 56 -16.15 6.61 -46.85
CA TYR A 56 -16.28 5.20 -47.22
C TYR A 56 -16.43 5.02 -48.74
N ASP A 57 -17.24 5.86 -49.40
CA ASP A 57 -17.52 5.71 -50.83
C ASP A 57 -16.29 6.03 -51.69
N THR A 58 -15.47 7.01 -51.29
CA THR A 58 -14.24 7.35 -52.01
C THR A 58 -13.19 6.24 -51.89
N VAL A 59 -13.01 5.68 -50.70
CA VAL A 59 -12.11 4.53 -50.49
C VAL A 59 -12.64 3.30 -51.23
N LEU A 60 -13.95 3.06 -51.24
CA LEU A 60 -14.54 1.92 -51.95
C LEU A 60 -14.27 1.99 -53.46
N SER A 61 -14.50 3.13 -54.09
CA SER A 61 -14.21 3.30 -55.53
C SER A 61 -12.73 3.11 -55.85
N GLU A 62 -11.83 3.53 -54.95
CA GLU A 62 -10.40 3.35 -55.13
C GLU A 62 -9.95 1.88 -54.96
N VAL A 63 -10.60 1.15 -54.04
CA VAL A 63 -10.41 -0.30 -53.88
C VAL A 63 -10.88 -1.05 -55.13
N GLU A 64 -12.05 -0.71 -55.65
CA GLU A 64 -12.58 -1.29 -56.90
C GLU A 64 -11.66 -0.99 -58.09
N ARG A 65 -11.04 0.20 -58.13
CA ARG A 65 -10.09 0.58 -59.18
C ARG A 65 -8.76 -0.18 -59.10
N LEU A 66 -8.21 -0.37 -57.89
CA LEU A 66 -6.89 -0.98 -57.69
C LEU A 66 -6.91 -2.51 -57.67
N VAL A 67 -7.94 -3.10 -57.05
CA VAL A 67 -8.02 -4.54 -56.79
C VAL A 67 -9.04 -5.21 -57.71
N GLY A 68 -10.09 -4.49 -58.14
CA GLY A 68 -11.18 -5.04 -58.94
C GLY A 68 -12.19 -5.83 -58.09
N PHE A 69 -13.03 -6.61 -58.77
CA PHE A 69 -13.92 -7.59 -58.14
C PHE A 69 -13.31 -8.99 -58.30
N GLY A 70 -13.51 -9.84 -57.29
CA GLY A 70 -13.13 -11.25 -57.38
C GLY A 70 -14.03 -12.07 -58.33
N PRO A 71 -13.69 -13.33 -58.57
CA PRO A 71 -14.38 -14.19 -59.54
C PRO A 71 -15.89 -14.35 -59.21
N GLU A 72 -16.73 -14.48 -60.24
CA GLU A 72 -18.20 -14.58 -60.11
C GLU A 72 -18.68 -15.76 -59.24
N ILE A 73 -17.84 -16.78 -59.05
CA ILE A 73 -18.13 -17.94 -58.23
C ILE A 73 -17.83 -17.60 -56.76
N GLN A 74 -18.89 -17.35 -55.98
CA GLN A 74 -18.78 -17.15 -54.53
C GLN A 74 -18.33 -18.42 -53.83
N VAL A 75 -17.10 -18.40 -53.29
CA VAL A 75 -16.62 -19.43 -52.37
C VAL A 75 -17.29 -19.20 -51.01
N TYR A 76 -18.16 -20.12 -50.60
CA TYR A 76 -18.78 -20.09 -49.28
C TYR A 76 -17.72 -20.35 -48.19
N GLY A 77 -17.43 -19.35 -47.36
CA GLY A 77 -16.46 -19.46 -46.27
C GLY A 77 -15.97 -18.11 -45.74
N ASP A 78 -15.23 -18.14 -44.63
CA ASP A 78 -14.53 -16.98 -44.09
C ASP A 78 -13.28 -16.68 -44.97
N PRO A 79 -13.07 -15.44 -45.44
CA PRO A 79 -11.93 -15.11 -46.28
C PRO A 79 -10.61 -15.32 -45.53
N ALA A 80 -9.61 -15.89 -46.21
CA ALA A 80 -8.33 -16.26 -45.60
C ALA A 80 -7.49 -15.01 -45.26
N LEU A 81 -6.89 -14.97 -44.07
CA LEU A 81 -6.01 -13.87 -43.66
C LEU A 81 -4.72 -13.86 -44.49
N THR A 82 -4.46 -12.77 -45.21
CA THR A 82 -3.18 -12.58 -45.91
C THR A 82 -2.03 -12.38 -44.90
N GLY A 83 -0.80 -12.72 -45.32
CA GLY A 83 0.40 -12.47 -44.49
C GLY A 83 0.58 -10.99 -44.12
N LYS A 84 0.16 -10.06 -45.00
CA LYS A 84 0.17 -8.62 -44.74
C LYS A 84 -0.79 -8.24 -43.60
N VAL A 85 -2.00 -8.80 -43.57
CA VAL A 85 -2.96 -8.54 -42.49
C VAL A 85 -2.52 -9.14 -41.15
N LYS A 86 -1.86 -10.31 -41.17
CA LYS A 86 -1.25 -10.87 -39.94
C LYS A 86 -0.22 -9.90 -39.34
N LYS A 87 0.66 -9.34 -40.18
CA LYS A 87 1.62 -8.29 -39.77
C LYS A 87 0.93 -7.03 -39.25
N VAL A 88 -0.17 -6.59 -39.86
CA VAL A 88 -0.95 -5.44 -39.36
C VAL A 88 -1.48 -5.70 -37.94
N PHE A 89 -1.93 -6.92 -37.62
CA PHE A 89 -2.34 -7.24 -36.25
C PHE A 89 -1.18 -7.31 -35.26
N GLU A 90 0.00 -7.76 -35.70
CA GLU A 90 1.23 -7.70 -34.90
C GLU A 90 1.63 -6.24 -34.62
N TYR A 91 1.69 -5.40 -35.65
CA TYR A 91 1.98 -3.97 -35.51
C TYR A 91 0.94 -3.22 -34.68
N ALA A 92 -0.34 -3.60 -34.72
CA ALA A 92 -1.36 -3.00 -33.87
C ALA A 92 -1.14 -3.30 -32.39
N ASN A 93 -0.60 -4.49 -32.06
CA ASN A 93 -0.19 -4.80 -30.68
C ASN A 93 1.07 -4.00 -30.28
N GLU A 94 2.03 -3.83 -31.18
CA GLU A 94 3.24 -3.03 -30.92
C GLU A 94 2.90 -1.54 -30.72
N GLU A 95 2.03 -0.95 -31.55
CA GLU A 95 1.61 0.45 -31.40
C GLU A 95 0.81 0.66 -30.12
N ALA A 96 -0.04 -0.31 -29.73
CA ALA A 96 -0.71 -0.28 -28.43
C ALA A 96 0.29 -0.30 -27.27
N ALA A 97 1.29 -1.17 -27.34
CA ALA A 97 2.34 -1.25 -26.32
C ALA A 97 3.21 0.02 -26.28
N ALA A 98 3.56 0.60 -27.43
CA ALA A 98 4.35 1.84 -27.52
C ALA A 98 3.60 3.05 -26.92
N LEU A 99 2.26 3.04 -26.99
CA LEU A 99 1.39 4.05 -26.38
C LEU A 99 0.99 3.71 -24.93
N ASN A 100 1.57 2.66 -24.32
CA ASN A 100 1.23 2.15 -22.99
C ASN A 100 -0.25 1.76 -22.80
N HIS A 101 -0.91 1.32 -23.88
CA HIS A 101 -2.28 0.82 -23.83
C HIS A 101 -2.29 -0.71 -23.69
N ASN A 102 -2.99 -1.22 -22.67
CA ASN A 102 -3.17 -2.66 -22.44
C ASN A 102 -4.21 -3.31 -23.39
N TYR A 103 -4.73 -2.56 -24.36
CA TYR A 103 -5.73 -2.99 -25.33
C TYR A 103 -5.41 -2.49 -26.75
N VAL A 104 -5.97 -3.17 -27.75
CA VAL A 104 -5.89 -2.75 -29.17
C VAL A 104 -7.20 -2.11 -29.61
N GLY A 105 -7.16 -0.79 -29.85
CA GLY A 105 -8.27 0.02 -30.34
C GLY A 105 -8.28 0.23 -31.85
N THR A 106 -9.19 1.09 -32.32
CA THR A 106 -9.33 1.44 -33.74
C THR A 106 -8.15 2.27 -34.26
N GLU A 107 -7.60 3.12 -33.40
CA GLU A 107 -6.43 3.96 -33.58
C GLU A 107 -5.17 3.13 -33.85
N HIS A 108 -4.95 2.05 -33.08
CA HIS A 108 -3.79 1.18 -33.24
C HIS A 108 -3.89 0.39 -34.54
N LEU A 109 -5.09 0.00 -34.96
CA LEU A 109 -5.33 -0.62 -36.26
C LEU A 109 -5.00 0.34 -37.41
N LEU A 110 -5.40 1.61 -37.32
CA LEU A 110 -5.07 2.60 -38.34
C LEU A 110 -3.56 2.88 -38.38
N LEU A 111 -2.91 3.07 -37.23
CA LEU A 111 -1.45 3.23 -37.15
C LEU A 111 -0.69 2.04 -37.72
N ALA A 112 -1.17 0.82 -37.45
CA ALA A 112 -0.59 -0.40 -37.99
C ALA A 112 -0.74 -0.52 -39.51
N LEU A 113 -1.87 -0.07 -40.08
CA LEU A 113 -2.04 0.01 -41.54
C LEU A 113 -1.01 0.95 -42.16
N LEU A 114 -0.79 2.14 -41.57
CA LEU A 114 0.18 3.12 -42.05
C LEU A 114 1.63 2.62 -41.96
N ARG A 115 1.94 1.75 -40.99
CA ARG A 115 3.26 1.14 -40.82
C ARG A 115 3.57 0.07 -41.86
N GLN A 116 2.52 -0.55 -42.41
CA GLN A 116 2.64 -1.51 -43.52
C GLN A 116 2.69 -0.74 -44.85
N THR A 117 3.88 -0.21 -45.20
CA THR A 117 4.09 0.60 -46.42
C THR A 117 3.71 -0.14 -47.70
N ASP A 118 3.96 -1.44 -47.76
CA ASP A 118 3.67 -2.28 -48.93
C ASP A 118 2.20 -2.77 -48.95
N GLY A 119 1.31 -2.13 -48.20
CA GLY A 119 -0.11 -2.46 -48.10
C GLY A 119 -0.96 -1.70 -49.11
N VAL A 120 -2.02 -2.35 -49.63
CA VAL A 120 -2.98 -1.71 -50.56
C VAL A 120 -3.71 -0.55 -49.87
N ALA A 121 -3.97 -0.65 -48.56
CA ALA A 121 -4.56 0.45 -47.78
C ALA A 121 -3.73 1.74 -47.84
N THR A 122 -2.41 1.60 -47.75
CA THR A 122 -1.45 2.72 -47.82
C THR A 122 -1.47 3.35 -49.21
N GLN A 123 -1.45 2.51 -50.25
CA GLN A 123 -1.52 2.96 -51.64
C GLN A 123 -2.84 3.67 -51.97
N ILE A 124 -3.97 3.22 -51.40
CA ILE A 124 -5.27 3.90 -51.52
C ILE A 124 -5.21 5.30 -50.90
N LEU A 125 -4.65 5.43 -49.69
CA LEU A 125 -4.53 6.73 -49.03
C LEU A 125 -3.60 7.68 -49.81
N GLU A 126 -2.50 7.16 -50.38
CA GLU A 126 -1.60 7.94 -51.23
C GLU A 126 -2.28 8.40 -52.53
N ASN A 127 -3.08 7.53 -53.18
CA ASN A 127 -3.84 7.88 -54.39
C ASN A 127 -4.92 8.95 -54.14
N LEU A 128 -5.42 9.03 -52.91
CA LEU A 128 -6.33 10.09 -52.45
C LEU A 128 -5.58 11.38 -52.04
N ASN A 129 -4.28 11.48 -52.33
CA ASN A 129 -3.39 12.59 -51.96
C ASN A 129 -3.29 12.85 -50.44
N ILE A 130 -3.45 11.81 -49.63
CA ILE A 130 -3.36 11.92 -48.16
C ILE A 130 -1.94 11.61 -47.71
N ASN A 131 -1.33 12.54 -46.98
CA ASN A 131 -0.01 12.33 -46.44
C ASN A 131 -0.07 11.42 -45.20
N LEU A 132 0.50 10.21 -45.30
CA LEU A 132 0.52 9.22 -44.22
C LEU A 132 1.12 9.74 -42.91
N LYS A 133 2.10 10.67 -42.99
CA LYS A 133 2.70 11.31 -41.81
C LYS A 133 1.70 12.24 -41.11
N GLU A 134 0.85 12.91 -41.87
CA GLU A 134 -0.21 13.77 -41.32
C GLU A 134 -1.30 12.93 -40.67
N VAL A 135 -1.70 11.79 -41.27
CA VAL A 135 -2.64 10.85 -40.63
C VAL A 135 -2.10 10.40 -39.27
N ARG A 136 -0.83 9.98 -39.20
CA ARG A 136 -0.21 9.59 -37.93
C ARG A 136 -0.23 10.72 -36.90
N LYS A 137 0.09 11.95 -37.31
CA LYS A 137 0.09 13.12 -36.43
C LYS A 137 -1.31 13.44 -35.90
N GLU A 138 -2.34 13.37 -36.75
CA GLU A 138 -3.71 13.64 -36.33
C GLU A 138 -4.27 12.53 -35.43
N VAL A 139 -3.91 11.26 -35.66
CA VAL A 139 -4.23 10.16 -34.73
C VAL A 139 -3.63 10.42 -33.34
N LEU A 140 -2.36 10.81 -33.27
CA LEU A 140 -1.70 11.11 -31.99
C LEU A 140 -2.34 12.31 -31.28
N LYS A 141 -2.67 13.37 -32.01
CA LYS A 141 -3.35 14.55 -31.48
C LYS A 141 -4.77 14.25 -30.98
N GLU A 142 -5.53 13.45 -31.72
CA GLU A 142 -6.87 13.02 -31.31
C GLU A 142 -6.76 12.10 -30.08
N LEU A 143 -5.73 11.25 -30.00
CA LEU A 143 -5.43 10.43 -28.83
C LEU A 143 -5.04 11.27 -27.61
N GLU A 144 -4.22 12.31 -27.78
CA GLU A 144 -3.91 13.25 -26.69
C GLU A 144 -5.18 13.95 -26.19
N THR A 145 -6.06 14.36 -27.11
CA THR A 145 -7.35 14.98 -26.78
C THR A 145 -8.29 14.00 -26.07
N PHE A 146 -8.27 12.72 -26.45
CA PHE A 146 -9.05 11.66 -25.83
C PHE A 146 -8.47 11.23 -24.47
N ASN A 147 -7.14 11.20 -24.32
CA ASN A 147 -6.43 10.96 -23.06
C ASN A 147 -6.50 12.15 -22.10
N LEU A 148 -6.81 13.36 -22.59
CA LEU A 148 -7.19 14.50 -21.75
C LEU A 148 -8.64 14.39 -21.22
N GLN A 149 -9.45 13.47 -21.77
CA GLN A 149 -10.85 13.23 -21.37
C GLN A 149 -11.04 11.92 -20.58
N LEU A 150 -10.01 11.10 -20.41
CA LEU A 150 -10.01 9.87 -19.63
C LEU A 150 -8.81 9.83 -18.67
N PRO A 151 -8.99 9.50 -17.38
CA PRO A 151 -7.85 9.19 -16.52
C PRO A 151 -7.12 7.94 -17.04
N PRO A 152 -5.81 7.76 -16.75
CA PRO A 152 -5.02 6.64 -17.23
C PRO A 152 -5.62 5.31 -16.74
N MET A 153 -6.25 4.56 -17.65
CA MET A 153 -6.79 3.22 -17.37
C MET A 153 -5.65 2.19 -17.31
N GLY A 154 -5.14 1.99 -16.11
CA GLY A 154 -4.36 0.83 -15.72
C GLY A 154 -4.99 0.15 -14.50
N MET A 155 -6.19 -0.41 -14.65
CA MET A 155 -6.73 -1.53 -13.85
C MET A 155 -8.19 -1.79 -14.29
N THR A 156 -8.45 -2.95 -14.89
CA THR A 156 -9.82 -3.50 -14.98
C THR A 156 -9.78 -4.97 -14.59
N GLY A 157 -10.46 -5.31 -13.50
CA GLY A 157 -11.12 -6.60 -13.34
C GLY A 157 -12.51 -6.53 -13.99
N PRO A 158 -13.09 -7.66 -14.42
CA PRO A 158 -14.21 -7.67 -15.36
C PRO A 158 -15.55 -7.66 -14.62
N THR A 159 -16.49 -6.81 -15.03
CA THR A 159 -17.89 -6.99 -14.67
C THR A 159 -18.81 -6.91 -15.89
N SER A 160 -19.46 -8.05 -16.08
CA SER A 160 -20.71 -8.34 -16.76
C SER A 160 -21.68 -7.16 -16.88
N SER A 161 -22.09 -6.88 -18.11
CA SER A 161 -23.27 -6.07 -18.41
C SER A 161 -24.56 -6.83 -18.07
N PRO A 162 -25.55 -6.16 -17.47
CA PRO A 162 -26.94 -6.45 -17.78
C PRO A 162 -27.54 -5.33 -18.62
N ARG A 163 -28.26 -5.74 -19.66
CA ARG A 163 -29.20 -4.91 -20.43
C ARG A 163 -30.37 -4.49 -19.54
N GLN A 164 -30.77 -3.22 -19.59
CA GLN A 164 -32.15 -2.73 -19.40
C GLN A 164 -32.31 -1.50 -20.30
N GLU A 165 -33.10 -1.60 -21.37
CA GLU A 165 -34.54 -1.26 -21.43
C GLU A 165 -34.83 0.23 -21.20
N LYS A 166 -35.32 0.84 -22.27
CA LYS A 166 -35.70 2.25 -22.39
C LYS A 166 -37.01 2.50 -21.62
N GLY A 167 -36.95 3.33 -20.60
CA GLY A 167 -38.08 4.07 -20.04
C GLY A 167 -37.78 5.58 -20.06
N PRO A 168 -38.69 6.46 -20.50
CA PRO A 168 -38.41 7.88 -20.65
C PRO A 168 -38.85 8.66 -19.41
N THR A 169 -37.90 9.14 -18.61
CA THR A 169 -38.11 10.30 -17.72
C THR A 169 -36.84 11.12 -17.65
N GLY A 170 -36.92 12.35 -18.16
CA GLY A 170 -35.81 13.30 -18.21
C GLY A 170 -35.42 13.82 -16.84
N GLY A 171 -34.12 13.81 -16.59
CA GLY A 171 -33.42 14.72 -15.69
C GLY A 171 -32.13 15.11 -16.41
N ALA A 172 -31.95 16.40 -16.69
CA ALA A 172 -30.80 16.92 -17.39
C ALA A 172 -29.49 16.39 -16.75
N SER A 173 -28.61 15.81 -17.56
CA SER A 173 -27.28 15.44 -17.11
C SER A 173 -26.52 16.71 -16.70
N ASP A 174 -26.44 16.96 -15.39
CA ASP A 174 -25.50 17.89 -14.75
C ASP A 174 -24.10 17.58 -15.30
N LYS A 175 -23.65 18.37 -16.28
CA LYS A 175 -22.28 18.31 -16.77
C LYS A 175 -21.41 18.98 -15.72
N LEU A 176 -20.89 18.17 -14.80
CA LEU A 176 -19.88 18.55 -13.80
C LEU A 176 -18.50 18.06 -14.27
N PRO A 177 -17.88 18.65 -15.32
CA PRO A 177 -16.68 18.11 -15.94
C PRO A 177 -15.45 18.18 -15.04
N ALA A 178 -15.26 19.26 -14.27
CA ALA A 178 -14.06 19.40 -13.43
C ALA A 178 -14.16 18.52 -12.19
N LEU A 179 -15.34 18.49 -11.54
CA LEU A 179 -15.55 17.66 -10.35
C LEU A 179 -15.55 16.16 -10.67
N ARG A 180 -15.95 15.74 -11.87
CA ARG A 180 -15.83 14.34 -12.31
C ARG A 180 -14.39 13.95 -12.65
N ALA A 181 -13.58 14.89 -13.11
CA ALA A 181 -12.18 14.62 -13.46
C ALA A 181 -11.28 14.53 -12.22
N TYR A 182 -11.54 15.36 -11.21
CA TYR A 182 -10.67 15.53 -10.03
C TYR A 182 -11.33 15.16 -8.70
N GLY A 183 -12.54 14.61 -8.73
CA GLY A 183 -13.27 14.27 -7.51
C GLY A 183 -14.09 12.99 -7.62
N HIS A 184 -14.40 12.45 -6.45
CA HIS A 184 -15.20 11.24 -6.26
C HIS A 184 -16.49 11.57 -5.51
N ASP A 185 -17.64 11.23 -6.10
CA ASP A 185 -18.94 11.42 -5.46
C ASP A 185 -19.19 10.30 -4.44
N LEU A 186 -18.97 10.59 -3.16
CA LEU A 186 -19.16 9.65 -2.06
C LEU A 186 -20.65 9.30 -1.89
N THR A 187 -21.55 10.24 -2.17
CA THR A 187 -23.00 9.99 -2.14
C THR A 187 -23.45 8.99 -3.20
N GLU A 188 -22.87 9.03 -4.41
CA GLU A 188 -23.13 8.06 -5.47
C GLU A 188 -22.52 6.69 -5.14
N MET A 189 -21.26 6.65 -4.72
CA MET A 189 -20.59 5.40 -4.29
C MET A 189 -21.33 4.71 -3.13
N CYS A 190 -21.91 5.48 -2.23
CA CYS A 190 -22.74 4.96 -1.14
C CYS A 190 -24.03 4.29 -1.67
N ARG A 191 -24.70 4.89 -2.66
CA ARG A 191 -25.90 4.30 -3.28
C ARG A 191 -25.59 3.01 -4.06
N GLU A 192 -24.39 2.93 -4.62
CA GLU A 192 -23.89 1.73 -5.31
C GLU A 192 -23.41 0.63 -4.35
N GLY A 193 -23.38 0.89 -3.04
CA GLY A 193 -22.91 -0.07 -2.03
C GLY A 193 -21.39 -0.29 -2.01
N LYS A 194 -20.61 0.61 -2.64
CA LYS A 194 -19.14 0.49 -2.71
C LYS A 194 -18.43 0.94 -1.43
N LEU A 195 -19.02 1.88 -0.68
CA LEU A 195 -18.43 2.39 0.56
C LEU A 195 -18.47 1.36 1.69
N ASP A 196 -17.49 1.45 2.59
CA ASP A 196 -17.43 0.62 3.79
C ASP A 196 -18.48 1.04 4.82
N PRO A 197 -18.96 0.08 5.66
CA PRO A 197 -19.81 0.42 6.77
C PRO A 197 -19.03 1.22 7.82
N VAL A 198 -19.65 2.25 8.37
CA VAL A 198 -19.04 3.09 9.41
C VAL A 198 -19.51 2.64 10.78
N ILE A 199 -18.57 2.15 11.59
CA ILE A 199 -18.81 1.63 12.94
C ILE A 199 -18.14 2.54 13.98
N GLY A 200 -18.78 2.71 15.15
CA GLY A 200 -18.17 3.39 16.30
C GLY A 200 -18.01 4.92 16.20
N ARG A 201 -18.42 5.58 15.10
CA ARG A 201 -18.20 7.02 14.85
C ARG A 201 -19.46 7.89 14.83
N LYS A 202 -20.53 7.47 15.53
CA LYS A 202 -21.83 8.16 15.50
C LYS A 202 -21.75 9.60 16.03
N HIS A 203 -21.06 9.80 17.15
CA HIS A 203 -20.96 11.12 17.79
C HIS A 203 -20.21 12.14 16.94
N GLU A 204 -19.13 11.72 16.25
CA GLU A 204 -18.38 12.59 15.35
C GLU A 204 -19.18 12.95 14.10
N VAL A 205 -19.94 11.99 13.53
CA VAL A 205 -20.84 12.23 12.40
C VAL A 205 -21.96 13.20 12.78
N GLU A 206 -22.62 13.00 13.92
CA GLU A 206 -23.64 13.92 14.46
C GLU A 206 -23.07 15.32 14.65
N ARG A 207 -21.87 15.42 15.24
CA ARG A 207 -21.19 16.70 15.45
C ARG A 207 -20.88 17.40 14.12
N LEU A 208 -20.48 16.62 13.11
CA LEU A 208 -20.18 17.12 11.78
C LEU A 208 -21.46 17.66 11.09
N ILE A 209 -22.58 16.93 11.16
CA ILE A 209 -23.90 17.38 10.68
C ILE A 209 -24.31 18.70 11.36
N LEU A 210 -24.20 18.77 12.69
CA LEU A 210 -24.54 19.97 13.46
C LEU A 210 -23.74 21.19 13.00
N ILE A 211 -22.45 21.03 12.70
CA ILE A 211 -21.60 22.12 12.23
C ILE A 211 -21.99 22.55 10.81
N LEU A 212 -22.25 21.60 9.91
CA LEU A 212 -22.65 21.88 8.53
C LEU A 212 -23.98 22.63 8.45
N CYS A 213 -24.88 22.45 9.41
CA CYS A 213 -26.16 23.16 9.49
C CYS A 213 -26.05 24.59 10.08
N ARG A 214 -24.88 25.01 10.58
CA ARG A 214 -24.72 26.37 11.14
C ARG A 214 -24.79 27.43 10.04
N ARG A 215 -25.25 28.64 10.40
CA ARG A 215 -25.23 29.81 9.50
C ARG A 215 -23.86 30.46 9.35
N ARG A 216 -22.99 30.35 10.37
CA ARG A 216 -21.62 30.87 10.39
C ARG A 216 -20.70 29.80 10.98
N LYS A 217 -19.44 29.73 10.52
CA LYS A 217 -18.47 28.68 10.90
C LYS A 217 -19.02 27.28 10.60
N ASN A 218 -19.48 27.09 9.37
CA ASN A 218 -20.15 25.89 8.88
C ASN A 218 -19.24 24.97 8.07
N ASN A 219 -17.92 25.16 8.18
CA ASN A 219 -16.90 24.30 7.60
C ASN A 219 -16.22 23.51 8.74
N PRO A 220 -16.51 22.22 8.92
CA PRO A 220 -15.83 21.40 9.92
C PRO A 220 -14.42 21.02 9.47
N VAL A 221 -13.49 20.91 10.43
CA VAL A 221 -12.16 20.30 10.22
C VAL A 221 -11.97 19.16 11.20
N LEU A 222 -11.78 17.96 10.68
CA LEU A 222 -11.43 16.76 11.43
C LEU A 222 -9.94 16.78 11.74
N ILE A 223 -9.61 16.88 13.03
CA ILE A 223 -8.23 16.95 13.53
C ILE A 223 -7.95 15.68 14.33
N GLY A 224 -6.92 14.94 13.94
CA GLY A 224 -6.51 13.70 14.63
C GLY A 224 -5.22 13.18 14.02
N GLU A 225 -4.68 12.08 14.54
CA GLU A 225 -3.51 11.45 13.93
C GLU A 225 -3.87 10.76 12.60
N ALA A 226 -2.87 10.39 11.80
CA ALA A 226 -3.11 9.58 10.61
C ALA A 226 -3.62 8.17 11.00
N GLY A 227 -4.51 7.59 10.19
CA GLY A 227 -5.02 6.23 10.43
C GLY A 227 -6.15 6.10 11.47
N VAL A 228 -6.59 7.18 12.13
CA VAL A 228 -7.69 7.10 13.12
C VAL A 228 -9.10 6.95 12.53
N GLY A 229 -9.23 7.01 11.19
CA GLY A 229 -10.51 6.88 10.48
C GLY A 229 -11.24 8.21 10.22
N LYS A 230 -10.52 9.29 9.88
CA LYS A 230 -11.15 10.58 9.52
C LYS A 230 -12.02 10.48 8.27
N THR A 231 -11.53 9.78 7.25
CA THR A 231 -12.27 9.52 6.00
C THR A 231 -13.53 8.70 6.27
N ALA A 232 -13.47 7.72 7.19
CA ALA A 232 -14.64 6.95 7.60
C ALA A 232 -15.74 7.82 8.23
N ILE A 233 -15.41 8.89 8.95
CA ILE A 233 -16.42 9.85 9.47
C ILE A 233 -17.15 10.56 8.31
N VAL A 234 -16.42 10.89 7.24
CA VAL A 234 -16.99 11.55 6.05
C VAL A 234 -17.83 10.58 5.23
N GLU A 235 -17.41 9.33 5.10
CA GLU A 235 -18.25 8.26 4.53
C GLU A 235 -19.51 8.04 5.38
N GLY A 236 -19.41 8.19 6.70
CA GLY A 236 -20.53 8.10 7.63
C GLY A 236 -21.58 9.20 7.37
N LEU A 237 -21.11 10.41 7.01
CA LEU A 237 -21.99 11.46 6.52
C LEU A 237 -22.64 11.08 5.19
N ALA A 238 -21.92 10.46 4.25
CA ALA A 238 -22.50 10.00 2.99
C ALA A 238 -23.64 9.01 3.23
N HIS A 239 -23.43 8.03 4.11
CA HIS A 239 -24.47 7.09 4.56
C HIS A 239 -25.68 7.82 5.16
N ALA A 240 -25.46 8.79 6.05
CA ALA A 240 -26.54 9.56 6.66
C ALA A 240 -27.33 10.40 5.64
N ILE A 241 -26.66 10.97 4.63
CA ILE A 241 -27.31 11.70 3.52
C ILE A 241 -28.18 10.76 2.69
N VAL A 242 -27.66 9.58 2.31
CA VAL A 242 -28.38 8.62 1.47
C VAL A 242 -29.57 8.00 2.22
N LYS A 243 -29.44 7.74 3.52
CA LYS A 243 -30.52 7.22 4.38
C LYS A 243 -31.58 8.27 4.72
N GLY A 244 -31.29 9.56 4.51
CA GLY A 244 -32.19 10.65 4.89
C GLY A 244 -32.21 10.96 6.40
N GLU A 245 -31.15 10.58 7.12
CA GLU A 245 -30.98 10.86 8.57
C GLU A 245 -30.44 12.29 8.84
N VAL A 246 -30.28 13.09 7.78
CA VAL A 246 -29.81 14.48 7.84
C VAL A 246 -30.96 15.46 7.57
N PRO A 247 -30.89 16.71 8.08
CA PRO A 247 -31.89 17.73 7.78
C PRO A 247 -32.03 18.00 6.27
N ASP A 248 -33.22 18.44 5.83
CA ASP A 248 -33.58 18.66 4.42
C ASP A 248 -32.57 19.50 3.62
N HIS A 249 -31.94 20.47 4.29
CA HIS A 249 -30.91 21.31 3.70
C HIS A 249 -29.66 20.53 3.26
N LEU A 250 -29.28 19.48 4.00
CA LEU A 250 -28.15 18.62 3.69
C LEU A 250 -28.56 17.42 2.83
N ALA A 251 -29.80 16.93 2.96
CA ALA A 251 -30.29 15.78 2.19
C ALA A 251 -30.22 16.00 0.66
N LYS A 252 -30.34 17.27 0.21
CA LYS A 252 -30.26 17.64 -1.21
C LYS A 252 -28.84 17.90 -1.71
N LYS A 253 -27.82 17.81 -0.84
CA LYS A 253 -26.42 18.07 -1.20
C LYS A 253 -25.71 16.81 -1.68
N LYS A 254 -24.79 16.97 -2.64
CA LYS A 254 -23.85 15.94 -3.07
C LYS A 254 -22.54 16.09 -2.32
N LEU A 255 -22.02 15.00 -1.76
CA LEU A 255 -20.74 14.98 -1.06
C LEU A 255 -19.65 14.48 -2.03
N ILE A 256 -18.72 15.37 -2.38
CA ILE A 256 -17.66 15.09 -3.34
C ILE A 256 -16.30 15.22 -2.65
N SER A 257 -15.51 14.15 -2.66
CA SER A 257 -14.10 14.15 -2.24
C SER A 257 -13.22 14.67 -3.36
N LEU A 258 -12.29 15.58 -3.07
CA LEU A 258 -11.26 16.00 -4.01
C LEU A 258 -10.01 15.15 -3.88
N ASP A 259 -9.51 14.67 -5.02
CA ASP A 259 -8.22 14.00 -5.09
C ASP A 259 -7.14 14.98 -5.55
N LEU A 260 -6.34 15.45 -4.58
CA LEU A 260 -5.26 16.40 -4.84
C LEU A 260 -4.13 15.78 -5.65
N THR A 261 -3.90 14.47 -5.53
CA THR A 261 -2.86 13.78 -6.30
C THR A 261 -3.16 13.81 -7.79
N LEU A 262 -4.43 13.59 -8.18
CA LEU A 262 -4.90 13.72 -9.55
C LEU A 262 -4.81 15.15 -10.07
N MET A 263 -5.03 16.14 -9.20
CA MET A 263 -4.91 17.55 -9.59
C MET A 263 -3.46 17.95 -9.87
N ILE A 264 -2.50 17.40 -9.11
CA ILE A 264 -1.06 17.62 -9.30
C ILE A 264 -0.54 16.82 -10.50
N ALA A 265 -1.06 15.61 -10.72
CA ALA A 265 -0.65 14.74 -11.81
C ALA A 265 -0.77 15.44 -13.18
N GLY A 266 0.32 15.42 -13.95
CA GLY A 266 0.37 16.03 -15.27
C GLY A 266 0.43 17.56 -15.28
N THR A 267 0.60 18.22 -14.13
CA THR A 267 0.94 19.65 -14.09
C THR A 267 2.46 19.83 -14.10
N LYS A 268 2.98 20.64 -15.02
CA LYS A 268 4.41 21.00 -15.08
C LYS A 268 4.69 22.32 -14.37
N TYR A 269 3.66 23.16 -14.25
CA TYR A 269 3.75 24.51 -13.72
C TYR A 269 2.69 24.71 -12.65
N ARG A 270 3.04 25.42 -11.58
CA ARG A 270 2.14 25.79 -10.47
C ARG A 270 0.83 26.45 -10.95
N GLY A 271 0.90 27.32 -11.96
CA GLY A 271 -0.27 28.00 -12.50
C GLY A 271 -1.34 27.05 -13.08
N GLN A 272 -0.93 25.91 -13.64
CA GLN A 272 -1.86 24.90 -14.17
C GLN A 272 -2.66 24.23 -13.05
N PHE A 273 -2.02 23.98 -11.91
CA PHE A 273 -2.70 23.45 -10.73
C PHE A 273 -3.70 24.47 -10.16
N GLU A 274 -3.29 25.74 -10.06
CA GLU A 274 -4.18 26.82 -9.61
C GLU A 274 -5.39 27.00 -10.55
N GLU A 275 -5.19 26.87 -11.87
CA GLU A 275 -6.27 26.90 -12.86
C GLU A 275 -7.26 25.73 -12.68
N ARG A 276 -6.76 24.51 -12.41
CA ARG A 276 -7.60 23.35 -12.11
C ARG A 276 -8.42 23.55 -10.82
N ILE A 277 -7.80 24.04 -9.74
CA ILE A 277 -8.54 24.37 -8.51
C ILE A 277 -9.58 25.44 -8.77
N LYS A 278 -9.24 26.48 -9.51
CA LYS A 278 -10.17 27.55 -9.85
C LYS A 278 -11.38 27.02 -10.62
N ALA A 279 -11.17 26.15 -11.61
CA ALA A 279 -12.25 25.51 -12.35
C ALA A 279 -13.21 24.71 -11.44
N VAL A 280 -12.66 23.92 -10.52
CA VAL A 280 -13.44 23.18 -9.53
C VAL A 280 -14.24 24.12 -8.62
N MET A 281 -13.61 25.19 -8.11
CA MET A 281 -14.29 26.16 -7.23
C MET A 281 -15.42 26.92 -7.95
N ASP A 282 -15.21 27.30 -9.20
CA ASP A 282 -16.23 27.97 -10.02
C ASP A 282 -17.43 27.04 -10.29
N GLU A 283 -17.19 25.74 -10.46
CA GLU A 283 -18.24 24.72 -10.63
C GLU A 283 -19.05 24.53 -9.35
N VAL A 284 -18.38 24.40 -8.20
CA VAL A 284 -19.03 24.31 -6.88
C VAL A 284 -19.90 25.54 -6.61
N LYS A 285 -19.40 26.73 -6.94
CA LYS A 285 -20.12 28.00 -6.75
C LYS A 285 -21.38 28.10 -7.61
N LYS A 286 -21.35 27.59 -8.86
CA LYS A 286 -22.50 27.63 -9.77
C LYS A 286 -23.65 26.73 -9.32
N HIS A 287 -23.33 25.54 -8.80
CA HIS A 287 -24.35 24.56 -8.42
C HIS A 287 -24.89 24.77 -7.00
N GLY A 288 -24.07 25.22 -6.04
CA GLY A 288 -24.50 25.58 -4.68
C GLY A 288 -24.99 24.44 -3.79
N ASN A 289 -25.27 23.26 -4.34
CA ASN A 289 -25.70 22.03 -3.66
C ASN A 289 -24.56 21.02 -3.47
N ILE A 290 -23.31 21.45 -3.54
CA ILE A 290 -22.13 20.59 -3.42
C ILE A 290 -21.46 20.81 -2.07
N LEU A 291 -21.13 19.71 -1.39
CA LEU A 291 -20.35 19.67 -0.19
C LEU A 291 -19.00 19.04 -0.53
N LEU A 292 -17.93 19.81 -0.33
CA LEU A 292 -16.59 19.41 -0.73
C LEU A 292 -15.86 18.75 0.45
N PHE A 293 -15.31 17.55 0.26
CA PHE A 293 -14.37 16.96 1.19
C PHE A 293 -12.95 17.15 0.66
N ILE A 294 -12.07 17.66 1.52
CA ILE A 294 -10.66 17.87 1.23
C ILE A 294 -9.89 17.09 2.29
N ASP A 295 -9.33 15.96 1.88
CA ASP A 295 -8.34 15.28 2.70
C ASP A 295 -7.03 16.07 2.69
N GLU A 296 -6.28 15.96 3.78
CA GLU A 296 -5.01 16.68 3.96
C GLU A 296 -5.11 18.19 3.65
N LEU A 297 -6.11 18.87 4.23
CA LEU A 297 -6.44 20.28 3.97
C LEU A 297 -5.23 21.23 4.00
N HIS A 298 -4.22 20.91 4.81
CA HIS A 298 -2.99 21.68 4.94
C HIS A 298 -2.19 21.79 3.64
N THR A 299 -2.29 20.81 2.73
CA THR A 299 -1.59 20.79 1.43
C THR A 299 -2.03 21.95 0.53
N ILE A 300 -3.32 22.31 0.56
CA ILE A 300 -3.86 23.41 -0.25
C ILE A 300 -3.63 24.77 0.41
N VAL A 301 -3.55 24.77 1.75
CA VAL A 301 -3.44 25.96 2.60
C VAL A 301 -1.97 26.31 2.92
N GLY A 302 -1.02 25.53 2.39
CA GLY A 302 0.41 25.58 2.71
C GLY A 302 1.05 26.95 2.49
N ALA A 303 1.09 27.74 3.55
CA ALA A 303 1.71 29.06 3.62
C ALA A 303 3.23 29.02 3.33
N GLY A 304 3.61 29.07 2.05
CA GLY A 304 4.90 29.59 1.56
C GLY A 304 6.20 28.98 2.11
N ALA A 305 6.17 27.84 2.79
CA ALA A 305 7.31 27.30 3.54
C ALA A 305 7.86 26.01 2.92
N ALA A 306 8.31 26.11 1.66
CA ALA A 306 9.34 25.28 0.99
C ALA A 306 9.37 25.68 -0.49
N GLU A 307 10.55 25.78 -1.11
CA GLU A 307 10.70 25.92 -2.57
C GLU A 307 10.07 24.70 -3.27
N GLY A 308 8.78 24.77 -3.59
CA GLY A 308 8.02 23.68 -4.22
C GLY A 308 6.64 23.39 -3.65
N ALA A 309 6.27 23.97 -2.49
CA ALA A 309 4.92 23.79 -1.95
C ALA A 309 3.86 24.48 -2.82
N ILE A 310 2.84 23.71 -3.20
CA ILE A 310 1.75 24.15 -4.06
C ILE A 310 0.72 24.90 -3.18
N ASP A 311 0.61 26.22 -3.33
CA ASP A 311 -0.26 27.05 -2.48
C ASP A 311 -1.44 27.62 -3.27
N ALA A 312 -2.66 27.17 -2.93
CA ALA A 312 -3.92 27.68 -3.48
C ALA A 312 -4.77 28.41 -2.43
N SER A 313 -4.17 28.83 -1.32
CA SER A 313 -4.81 29.62 -0.26
C SER A 313 -5.48 30.88 -0.80
N ASN A 314 -4.88 31.53 -1.80
CA ASN A 314 -5.39 32.75 -2.41
C ASN A 314 -6.73 32.55 -3.14
N ILE A 315 -7.01 31.33 -3.62
CA ILE A 315 -8.27 30.98 -4.29
C ILE A 315 -9.33 30.58 -3.25
N LEU A 316 -8.94 29.80 -2.23
CA LEU A 316 -9.86 29.29 -1.21
C LEU A 316 -10.31 30.35 -0.22
N LYS A 317 -9.40 31.22 0.27
CA LYS A 317 -9.70 32.22 1.31
C LYS A 317 -10.88 33.12 0.95
N PRO A 318 -10.97 33.72 -0.25
CA PRO A 318 -12.10 34.57 -0.59
C PRO A 318 -13.42 33.79 -0.69
N ALA A 319 -13.41 32.58 -1.26
CA ALA A 319 -14.60 31.75 -1.43
C ALA A 319 -15.17 31.26 -0.09
N LEU A 320 -14.29 30.82 0.83
CA LEU A 320 -14.66 30.47 2.20
C LEU A 320 -15.07 31.69 3.02
N SER A 321 -14.43 32.84 2.80
CA SER A 321 -14.74 34.07 3.53
C SER A 321 -16.16 34.55 3.24
N ARG A 322 -16.58 34.49 1.97
CA ARG A 322 -17.90 34.88 1.49
C ARG A 322 -18.98 33.81 1.74
N GLY A 323 -18.61 32.61 2.18
CA GLY A 323 -19.54 31.50 2.39
C GLY A 323 -20.12 30.95 1.08
N GLU A 324 -19.43 31.18 -0.04
CA GLU A 324 -19.83 30.68 -1.37
C GLU A 324 -19.60 29.17 -1.50
N ILE A 325 -18.71 28.63 -0.67
CA ILE A 325 -18.30 27.22 -0.69
C ILE A 325 -18.41 26.67 0.73
N GLN A 326 -18.93 25.45 0.82
CA GLN A 326 -18.97 24.67 2.05
C GLN A 326 -18.05 23.46 1.89
N CYS A 327 -17.11 23.28 2.83
CA CYS A 327 -16.19 22.17 2.79
C CYS A 327 -15.97 21.52 4.16
N ILE A 328 -15.58 20.24 4.12
CA ILE A 328 -15.09 19.44 5.23
C ILE A 328 -13.59 19.25 4.99
N GLY A 329 -12.76 19.61 5.96
CA GLY A 329 -11.32 19.34 5.91
C GLY A 329 -10.92 18.21 6.84
N ALA A 330 -9.87 17.47 6.49
CA ALA A 330 -9.16 16.58 7.41
C ALA A 330 -7.66 16.95 7.44
N THR A 331 -7.03 16.92 8.62
CA THR A 331 -5.59 17.22 8.78
C THR A 331 -5.08 16.70 10.10
N THR A 332 -3.76 16.58 10.27
CA THR A 332 -3.15 16.26 11.56
C THR A 332 -3.11 17.46 12.49
N LEU A 333 -2.92 17.20 13.79
CA LEU A 333 -2.86 18.25 14.81
C LEU A 333 -1.67 19.19 14.58
N ASP A 334 -0.53 18.65 14.16
CA ASP A 334 0.69 19.42 13.89
C ASP A 334 0.55 20.32 12.66
N GLU A 335 -0.02 19.80 11.58
CA GLU A 335 -0.30 20.57 10.36
C GLU A 335 -1.32 21.68 10.61
N TYR A 336 -2.38 21.37 11.37
CA TYR A 336 -3.40 22.35 11.72
C TYR A 336 -2.77 23.55 12.46
N ARG A 337 -1.92 23.28 13.45
CA ARG A 337 -1.19 24.31 14.20
C ARG A 337 -0.24 25.12 13.32
N LYS A 338 0.48 24.46 12.41
CA LYS A 338 1.48 25.10 11.55
C LYS A 338 0.86 25.98 10.47
N HIS A 339 -0.21 25.53 9.82
CA HIS A 339 -0.70 26.15 8.59
C HIS A 339 -2.07 26.83 8.73
N ILE A 340 -2.97 26.32 9.59
CA ILE A 340 -4.36 26.81 9.67
C ILE A 340 -4.55 27.76 10.86
N GLU A 341 -4.04 27.40 12.04
CA GLU A 341 -4.22 28.17 13.28
C GLU A 341 -3.48 29.51 13.27
N LYS A 342 -2.36 29.61 12.54
CA LYS A 342 -1.65 30.89 12.35
C LYS A 342 -2.41 31.86 11.44
N ASP A 343 -3.34 31.37 10.63
CA ASP A 343 -4.10 32.18 9.68
C ASP A 343 -5.47 32.57 10.23
N ALA A 344 -5.57 33.82 10.72
CA ALA A 344 -6.79 34.35 11.30
C ALA A 344 -7.99 34.42 10.33
N ALA A 345 -7.79 34.36 9.01
CA ALA A 345 -8.90 34.35 8.05
C ALA A 345 -9.55 32.95 7.98
N LEU A 346 -8.74 31.90 7.96
CA LEU A 346 -9.19 30.51 7.88
C LEU A 346 -9.71 29.99 9.22
N GLU A 347 -9.03 30.32 10.32
CA GLU A 347 -9.46 29.95 11.68
C GLU A 347 -10.89 30.44 11.98
N ARG A 348 -11.27 31.62 11.46
CA ARG A 348 -12.61 32.17 11.63
C ARG A 348 -13.69 31.47 10.79
N ARG A 349 -13.33 30.62 9.84
CA ARG A 349 -14.27 29.90 8.96
C ARG A 349 -14.39 28.42 9.29
N PHE A 350 -13.33 27.84 9.84
CA PHE A 350 -13.31 26.45 10.24
C PHE A 350 -13.74 26.24 11.69
N GLN A 351 -14.38 25.10 11.96
CA GLN A 351 -14.70 24.63 13.30
C GLN A 351 -13.97 23.30 13.55
N LYS A 352 -13.15 23.27 14.59
CA LYS A 352 -12.35 22.09 14.97
C LYS A 352 -13.26 20.96 15.52
N ILE A 353 -13.04 19.74 15.05
CA ILE A 353 -13.57 18.49 15.61
C ILE A 353 -12.37 17.59 15.90
N ASN A 354 -12.14 17.27 17.17
CA ASN A 354 -11.04 16.38 17.54
C ASN A 354 -11.49 14.94 17.40
N VAL A 355 -10.73 14.14 16.65
CA VAL A 355 -10.95 12.72 16.40
C VAL A 355 -9.88 11.95 17.16
N ALA A 356 -10.30 11.23 18.20
CA ALA A 356 -9.42 10.37 18.98
C ALA A 356 -9.27 9.00 18.30
N PRO A 357 -8.12 8.32 18.47
CA PRO A 357 -8.00 6.91 18.13
C PRO A 357 -9.03 6.10 18.94
N PRO A 358 -9.63 5.05 18.36
CA PRO A 358 -10.57 4.18 19.06
C PRO A 358 -9.85 3.34 20.10
N ASN A 359 -10.59 2.91 21.12
CA ASN A 359 -10.12 1.95 22.11
C ASN A 359 -10.05 0.53 21.51
N VAL A 360 -9.40 -0.41 22.21
CA VAL A 360 -9.25 -1.82 21.76
C VAL A 360 -10.61 -2.48 21.49
N GLU A 361 -11.60 -2.25 22.35
CA GLU A 361 -12.96 -2.79 22.18
C GLU A 361 -13.65 -2.21 20.94
N GLU A 362 -13.64 -0.88 20.80
CA GLU A 362 -14.21 -0.17 19.65
C GLU A 362 -13.53 -0.56 18.33
N ALA A 363 -12.20 -0.71 18.35
CA ALA A 363 -11.45 -1.18 17.19
C ALA A 363 -11.81 -2.62 16.80
N THR A 364 -12.08 -3.49 17.79
CA THR A 364 -12.54 -4.85 17.54
C THR A 364 -13.92 -4.86 16.87
N GLU A 365 -14.83 -3.98 17.30
CA GLU A 365 -16.13 -3.81 16.64
C GLU A 365 -16.00 -3.29 15.20
N ILE A 366 -15.09 -2.33 14.96
CA ILE A 366 -14.80 -1.80 13.63
C ILE A 366 -14.30 -2.93 12.70
N LEU A 367 -13.31 -3.71 13.14
CA LEU A 367 -12.81 -4.84 12.36
C LEU A 367 -13.88 -5.90 12.14
N GLY A 368 -14.73 -6.18 13.14
CA GLY A 368 -15.86 -7.09 13.02
C GLY A 368 -16.86 -6.67 11.94
N GLY A 369 -17.11 -5.37 11.79
CA GLY A 369 -17.97 -4.84 10.71
C GLY A 369 -17.31 -4.85 9.33
N LEU A 370 -15.99 -4.71 9.25
CA LEU A 370 -15.23 -4.78 7.99
C LEU A 370 -14.94 -6.24 7.55
N LYS A 371 -14.99 -7.18 8.49
CA LYS A 371 -14.70 -8.61 8.32
C LYS A 371 -15.31 -9.18 7.04
N ALA A 372 -16.61 -8.96 6.80
CA ALA A 372 -17.33 -9.53 5.66
C ALA A 372 -16.72 -9.14 4.30
N LYS A 373 -16.29 -7.87 4.14
CA LYS A 373 -15.69 -7.38 2.89
C LYS A 373 -14.30 -7.98 2.66
N TYR A 374 -13.48 -8.08 3.70
CA TYR A 374 -12.16 -8.72 3.60
C TYR A 374 -12.27 -10.22 3.33
N GLN A 375 -13.26 -10.90 3.92
CA GLN A 375 -13.52 -12.32 3.63
C GLN A 375 -13.87 -12.54 2.16
N GLU A 376 -14.71 -11.69 1.58
CA GLU A 376 -15.06 -11.75 0.16
C GLU A 376 -13.86 -11.46 -0.74
N HIS A 377 -13.10 -10.41 -0.41
CA HIS A 377 -11.93 -9.99 -1.17
C HIS A 377 -10.85 -11.07 -1.22
N HIS A 378 -10.50 -11.64 -0.06
CA HIS A 378 -9.42 -12.63 0.08
C HIS A 378 -9.88 -14.08 -0.06
N LYS A 379 -11.18 -14.33 -0.11
CA LYS A 379 -11.78 -15.69 -0.11
C LYS A 379 -11.32 -16.53 1.09
N CYS A 380 -11.27 -15.91 2.27
CA CYS A 380 -10.88 -16.57 3.52
C CYS A 380 -11.93 -16.35 4.61
N ILE A 381 -11.85 -17.13 5.68
CA ILE A 381 -12.67 -16.99 6.88
C ILE A 381 -11.78 -16.52 8.02
N TYR A 382 -12.03 -15.31 8.52
CA TYR A 382 -11.38 -14.85 9.74
C TYR A 382 -12.14 -15.38 10.96
N THR A 383 -11.42 -15.98 11.89
CA THR A 383 -11.98 -16.32 13.21
C THR A 383 -12.18 -15.04 14.05
N ASP A 384 -13.09 -15.08 15.02
CA ASP A 384 -13.29 -13.93 15.92
C ASP A 384 -12.08 -13.70 16.83
N GLU A 385 -11.34 -14.78 17.13
CA GLU A 385 -10.06 -14.75 17.84
C GLU A 385 -8.98 -14.03 17.02
N ALA A 386 -8.88 -14.30 15.71
CA ALA A 386 -7.95 -13.59 14.82
C ALA A 386 -8.21 -12.08 14.81
N ILE A 387 -9.48 -11.64 14.78
CA ILE A 387 -9.84 -10.21 14.82
C ILE A 387 -9.40 -9.57 16.15
N ARG A 388 -9.71 -10.20 17.28
CA ARG A 388 -9.29 -9.70 18.61
C ARG A 388 -7.77 -9.66 18.72
N SER A 389 -7.09 -10.72 18.27
CA SER A 389 -5.64 -10.81 18.30
C SER A 389 -5.00 -9.75 17.40
N ALA A 390 -5.55 -9.46 16.22
CA ALA A 390 -5.04 -8.40 15.35
C ALA A 390 -5.09 -7.01 16.02
N VAL A 391 -6.19 -6.68 16.72
CA VAL A 391 -6.27 -5.42 17.47
C VAL A 391 -5.29 -5.41 18.63
N TYR A 392 -5.27 -6.47 19.45
CA TYR A 392 -4.43 -6.54 20.64
C TYR A 392 -2.93 -6.53 20.30
N LEU A 393 -2.50 -7.36 19.34
CA LEU A 393 -1.12 -7.46 18.92
C LEU A 393 -0.67 -6.20 18.17
N SER A 394 -1.51 -5.60 17.32
CA SER A 394 -1.16 -4.33 16.69
C SER A 394 -1.03 -3.21 17.73
N ASP A 395 -1.88 -3.19 18.75
CA ASP A 395 -1.78 -2.17 19.79
C ASP A 395 -0.50 -2.28 20.61
N ARG A 396 -0.16 -3.51 20.98
CA ARG A 396 0.99 -3.80 21.84
C ARG A 396 2.33 -3.72 21.11
N TYR A 397 2.43 -4.26 19.89
CA TYR A 397 3.71 -4.49 19.21
C TYR A 397 4.01 -3.51 18.07
N ILE A 398 2.99 -2.88 17.46
CA ILE A 398 3.17 -1.92 16.35
C ILE A 398 3.07 -0.49 16.90
N THR A 399 4.23 0.02 17.33
CA THR A 399 4.37 1.38 17.86
C THR A 399 4.60 2.39 16.73
N GLY A 400 3.92 3.55 16.79
CA GLY A 400 4.06 4.63 15.79
C GLY A 400 2.94 4.72 14.76
N ARG A 401 2.00 3.77 14.78
CA ARG A 401 0.71 3.86 14.09
C ARG A 401 -0.44 3.78 15.09
N PHE A 402 -1.60 4.27 14.70
CA PHE A 402 -2.78 4.31 15.55
C PHE A 402 -3.84 3.30 15.08
N LEU A 403 -4.69 2.86 16.00
CA LEU A 403 -5.89 2.11 15.67
C LEU A 403 -6.88 3.03 14.91
N PRO A 404 -7.75 2.49 14.04
CA PRO A 404 -7.85 1.07 13.64
C PRO A 404 -6.93 0.66 12.48
N ASP A 405 -6.29 1.61 11.79
CA ASP A 405 -5.46 1.40 10.58
C ASP A 405 -4.47 0.23 10.71
N LYS A 406 -3.63 0.24 11.75
CA LYS A 406 -2.64 -0.83 11.96
C LYS A 406 -3.24 -2.24 12.16
N ALA A 407 -4.48 -2.35 12.63
CA ALA A 407 -5.15 -3.63 12.83
C ALA A 407 -5.81 -4.11 11.53
N ILE A 408 -6.36 -3.19 10.74
CA ILE A 408 -6.91 -3.46 9.40
C ILE A 408 -5.80 -4.00 8.49
N ASP A 409 -4.64 -3.33 8.46
CA ASP A 409 -3.47 -3.76 7.69
C ASP A 409 -3.06 -5.21 8.01
N LEU A 410 -3.07 -5.60 9.30
CA LEU A 410 -2.71 -6.95 9.71
C LEU A 410 -3.68 -8.01 9.22
N ILE A 411 -4.99 -7.74 9.29
CA ILE A 411 -6.02 -8.67 8.80
C ILE A 411 -5.97 -8.79 7.28
N ASP A 412 -5.72 -7.68 6.58
CA ASP A 412 -5.55 -7.66 5.13
C ASP A 412 -4.33 -8.49 4.70
N GLU A 413 -3.18 -8.28 5.32
CA GLU A 413 -1.96 -9.05 5.03
C GLU A 413 -2.09 -10.52 5.43
N ALA A 414 -2.72 -10.83 6.57
CA ALA A 414 -2.97 -12.21 6.99
C ALA A 414 -3.86 -12.94 5.99
N GLY A 415 -4.94 -12.31 5.51
CA GLY A 415 -5.80 -12.87 4.47
C GLY A 415 -5.08 -13.06 3.13
N ALA A 416 -4.30 -12.07 2.71
CA ALA A 416 -3.49 -12.16 1.50
C ALA A 416 -2.46 -13.29 1.58
N LYS A 417 -1.75 -13.41 2.73
CA LYS A 417 -0.76 -14.46 2.98
C LYS A 417 -1.41 -15.85 2.98
N ALA A 418 -2.53 -16.01 3.68
CA ALA A 418 -3.29 -17.25 3.74
C ALA A 418 -3.74 -17.72 2.33
N ARG A 419 -4.17 -16.77 1.50
CA ARG A 419 -4.50 -17.04 0.10
C ARG A 419 -3.28 -17.43 -0.74
N ILE A 420 -2.14 -16.76 -0.54
CA ILE A 420 -0.89 -17.07 -1.24
C ILE A 420 -0.36 -18.45 -0.85
N SER A 421 -0.50 -18.89 0.40
CA SER A 421 -0.08 -20.24 0.80
C SER A 421 -0.84 -21.34 0.05
N VAL A 422 -2.11 -21.13 -0.30
CA VAL A 422 -2.89 -22.10 -1.11
C VAL A 422 -2.51 -22.07 -2.59
N LEU A 423 -1.98 -20.93 -3.08
CA LEU A 423 -1.50 -20.81 -4.45
C LEU A 423 -0.18 -21.54 -4.70
N HIS A 424 0.57 -21.88 -3.66
CA HIS A 424 1.80 -22.65 -3.82
C HIS A 424 1.47 -24.09 -4.23
N GLN A 425 2.06 -24.52 -5.35
CA GLN A 425 1.96 -25.91 -5.78
C GLN A 425 2.58 -26.83 -4.71
N PRO A 426 1.93 -27.97 -4.38
CA PRO A 426 2.53 -28.99 -3.52
C PRO A 426 3.92 -29.39 -3.98
N GLN A 427 4.83 -29.65 -3.04
CA GLN A 427 6.21 -30.07 -3.36
C GLN A 427 6.24 -31.33 -4.24
N GLU A 428 5.23 -32.19 -4.13
CA GLU A 428 5.07 -33.39 -4.97
C GLU A 428 4.94 -33.06 -6.46
N ILE A 429 4.22 -31.98 -6.81
CA ILE A 429 4.06 -31.52 -8.21
C ILE A 429 5.43 -31.06 -8.75
N HIS A 430 6.15 -30.25 -7.98
CA HIS A 430 7.48 -29.78 -8.36
C HIS A 430 8.50 -30.94 -8.48
N GLN A 431 8.43 -31.95 -7.61
CA GLN A 431 9.27 -33.15 -7.72
C GLN A 431 8.96 -33.95 -8.99
N LEU A 432 7.68 -34.11 -9.34
CA LEU A 432 7.26 -34.78 -10.57
C LEU A 432 7.71 -34.02 -11.82
N GLU A 433 7.64 -32.68 -11.84
CA GLU A 433 8.14 -31.85 -12.94
C GLU A 433 9.66 -32.01 -13.11
N SER A 434 10.42 -31.95 -12.01
CA SER A 434 11.87 -32.17 -12.03
C SER A 434 12.21 -33.58 -12.53
N GLN A 435 11.48 -34.59 -12.08
CA GLN A 435 11.67 -35.98 -12.50
C GLN A 435 11.37 -36.17 -14.00
N ILE A 436 10.34 -35.51 -14.53
CA ILE A 436 10.02 -35.55 -15.97
C ILE A 436 11.16 -34.93 -16.78
N GLU A 437 11.74 -33.83 -16.32
CA GLU A 437 12.84 -33.16 -17.02
C GLU A 437 14.13 -33.99 -16.99
N GLU A 438 14.43 -34.66 -15.88
CA GLU A 438 15.54 -35.63 -15.78
C GLU A 438 15.34 -36.81 -16.73
N LEU A 439 14.15 -37.42 -16.73
CA LEU A 439 13.80 -38.52 -17.62
C LEU A 439 13.87 -38.12 -19.10
N ARG A 440 13.49 -36.87 -19.41
CA ARG A 440 13.57 -36.32 -20.76
C ARG A 440 15.03 -36.19 -21.22
N LYS A 441 15.91 -35.64 -20.38
CA LYS A 441 17.35 -35.54 -20.66
C LYS A 441 17.98 -36.92 -20.83
N ALA A 442 17.70 -37.85 -19.92
CA ALA A 442 18.22 -39.22 -19.99
C ALA A 442 17.76 -39.96 -21.26
N LYS A 443 16.51 -39.72 -21.69
CA LYS A 443 15.98 -40.24 -22.97
C LYS A 443 16.71 -39.65 -24.17
N GLU A 444 16.89 -38.33 -24.23
CA GLU A 444 17.59 -37.64 -25.33
C GLU A 444 19.06 -38.09 -25.44
N GLU A 445 19.74 -38.25 -24.31
CA GLU A 445 21.12 -38.77 -24.24
C GLU A 445 21.20 -40.23 -24.71
N SER A 446 20.26 -41.09 -24.29
CA SER A 446 20.19 -42.49 -24.73
C SER A 446 19.93 -42.62 -26.24
N ILE A 447 19.14 -41.71 -26.81
CA ILE A 447 18.92 -41.63 -28.27
C ILE A 447 20.21 -41.20 -28.98
N GLY A 448 20.94 -40.22 -28.44
CA GLY A 448 22.23 -39.78 -28.96
C GLY A 448 23.28 -40.90 -28.97
N ASN A 449 23.27 -41.76 -27.95
CA ASN A 449 24.17 -42.91 -27.81
C ASN A 449 23.68 -44.18 -28.54
N GLN A 450 22.57 -44.11 -29.30
CA GLN A 450 21.95 -45.24 -30.01
C GLN A 450 21.48 -46.40 -29.10
N GLU A 451 21.25 -46.14 -27.81
CA GLU A 451 20.75 -47.11 -26.84
C GLU A 451 19.21 -47.12 -26.82
N TYR A 452 18.59 -47.62 -27.89
CA TYR A 452 17.14 -47.51 -28.12
C TYR A 452 16.28 -48.20 -27.06
N GLU A 453 16.76 -49.29 -26.46
CA GLU A 453 16.02 -50.03 -25.42
C GLU A 453 15.93 -49.22 -24.12
N LYS A 454 17.02 -48.59 -23.68
CA LYS A 454 17.00 -47.67 -22.52
C LYS A 454 16.15 -46.43 -22.80
N ALA A 455 16.24 -45.87 -24.01
CA ALA A 455 15.39 -44.75 -24.42
C ALA A 455 13.89 -45.10 -24.34
N ALA A 456 13.50 -46.33 -24.69
CA ALA A 456 12.12 -46.81 -24.54
C ALA A 456 11.69 -46.89 -23.07
N THR A 457 12.56 -47.38 -22.17
CA THR A 457 12.25 -47.42 -20.73
C THR A 457 12.06 -46.03 -20.13
N PHE A 458 12.93 -45.06 -20.46
CA PHE A 458 12.78 -43.68 -20.00
C PHE A 458 11.54 -43.00 -20.58
N ARG A 459 11.15 -43.33 -21.82
CA ARG A 459 9.90 -42.84 -22.43
C ARG A 459 8.67 -43.32 -21.67
N ASP A 460 8.63 -44.60 -21.28
CA ASP A 460 7.49 -45.16 -20.56
C ASP A 460 7.43 -44.64 -19.11
N GLN A 461 8.60 -44.42 -18.48
CA GLN A 461 8.69 -43.74 -17.17
C GLN A 461 8.25 -42.27 -17.25
N GLU A 462 8.67 -41.52 -18.27
CA GLU A 462 8.24 -40.13 -18.53
C GLU A 462 6.72 -40.07 -18.72
N LYS A 463 6.15 -41.01 -19.47
CA LYS A 463 4.70 -41.10 -19.69
C LYS A 463 3.96 -41.34 -18.36
N ASN A 464 4.41 -42.30 -17.55
CA ASN A 464 3.82 -42.57 -16.25
C ASN A 464 3.92 -41.37 -15.28
N ALA A 465 5.07 -40.69 -15.27
CA ALA A 465 5.26 -39.48 -14.46
C ALA A 465 4.35 -38.33 -14.91
N ARG A 466 4.17 -38.13 -16.23
CA ARG A 466 3.21 -37.16 -16.79
C ARG A 466 1.76 -37.49 -16.45
N GLU A 467 1.37 -38.76 -16.50
CA GLU A 467 0.02 -39.18 -16.12
C GLU A 467 -0.25 -38.94 -14.62
N LYS A 468 0.75 -39.18 -13.75
CA LYS A 468 0.67 -38.84 -12.34
C LYS A 468 0.57 -37.32 -12.13
N LEU A 469 1.43 -36.55 -12.78
CA LEU A 469 1.41 -35.09 -12.72
C LEU A 469 0.04 -34.52 -13.15
N ALA A 470 -0.54 -35.03 -14.23
CA ALA A 470 -1.86 -34.60 -14.69
C ALA A 470 -2.98 -34.90 -13.68
N LYS A 471 -2.90 -36.03 -12.97
CA LYS A 471 -3.86 -36.38 -11.91
C LYS A 471 -3.70 -35.47 -10.69
N GLU A 472 -2.46 -35.24 -10.23
CA GLU A 472 -2.19 -34.37 -9.09
C GLU A 472 -2.54 -32.90 -9.38
N LEU A 473 -2.27 -32.42 -10.60
CA LEU A 473 -2.68 -31.08 -11.03
C LEU A 473 -4.20 -30.92 -11.05
N ALA A 474 -4.93 -31.91 -11.58
CA ALA A 474 -6.40 -31.87 -11.59
C ALA A 474 -7.00 -31.93 -10.18
N LEU A 475 -6.39 -32.70 -9.27
CA LEU A 475 -6.80 -32.76 -7.86
C LEU A 475 -6.52 -31.44 -7.15
N TRP A 476 -5.37 -30.83 -7.40
CA TRP A 476 -4.99 -29.54 -6.84
C TRP A 476 -5.87 -28.39 -7.37
N GLU A 477 -6.16 -28.33 -8.67
CA GLU A 477 -7.07 -27.33 -9.23
C GLU A 477 -8.47 -27.41 -8.62
N LYS A 478 -8.97 -28.63 -8.40
CA LYS A 478 -10.27 -28.84 -7.74
C LYS A 478 -10.26 -28.38 -6.28
N ASN A 479 -9.21 -28.75 -5.52
CA ASN A 479 -9.08 -28.34 -4.12
C ASN A 479 -8.86 -26.82 -3.98
N LYS A 480 -8.19 -26.18 -4.94
CA LYS A 480 -7.92 -24.74 -4.95
C LYS A 480 -9.18 -23.87 -5.04
N GLU A 481 -10.22 -24.34 -5.72
CA GLU A 481 -11.48 -23.61 -5.82
C GLU A 481 -12.42 -23.84 -4.62
N GLU A 482 -12.37 -25.02 -4.02
CA GLU A 482 -13.25 -25.42 -2.91
C GLU A 482 -12.69 -25.02 -1.52
N GLN A 483 -11.38 -24.85 -1.38
CA GLN A 483 -10.75 -24.62 -0.07
C GLN A 483 -10.81 -23.14 0.35
N GLN A 484 -11.76 -22.82 1.22
CA GLN A 484 -11.74 -21.57 1.98
C GLN A 484 -10.69 -21.66 3.08
N VAL A 485 -9.71 -20.76 3.07
CA VAL A 485 -8.66 -20.72 4.08
C VAL A 485 -9.19 -20.08 5.34
N ILE A 486 -8.97 -20.70 6.49
CA ILE A 486 -9.30 -20.13 7.79
C ILE A 486 -8.07 -19.38 8.27
N VAL A 487 -8.26 -18.13 8.69
CA VAL A 487 -7.24 -17.29 9.32
C VAL A 487 -7.50 -17.27 10.82
N ASP A 488 -6.52 -17.76 11.57
CA ASP A 488 -6.55 -17.85 13.03
C ASP A 488 -5.62 -16.81 13.70
N GLU A 489 -5.49 -16.91 15.02
CA GLU A 489 -4.59 -16.06 15.80
C GLU A 489 -3.12 -16.26 15.41
N ASP A 490 -2.71 -17.49 15.11
CA ASP A 490 -1.32 -17.81 14.77
C ASP A 490 -0.91 -17.18 13.43
N ASP A 491 -1.82 -17.14 12.45
CA ASP A 491 -1.61 -16.46 11.18
C ASP A 491 -1.35 -14.96 11.36
N VAL A 492 -2.17 -14.30 12.19
CA VAL A 492 -2.02 -12.88 12.53
C VAL A 492 -0.71 -12.65 13.27
N ALA A 493 -0.38 -13.49 14.26
CA ALA A 493 0.87 -13.43 14.99
C ALA A 493 2.09 -13.60 14.05
N ALA A 494 2.02 -14.48 13.06
CA ALA A 494 3.09 -14.67 12.09
C ALA A 494 3.32 -13.43 11.22
N VAL A 495 2.26 -12.70 10.87
CA VAL A 495 2.37 -11.41 10.15
C VAL A 495 3.00 -10.34 11.04
N VAL A 496 2.53 -10.19 12.29
CA VAL A 496 3.11 -9.26 13.26
C VAL A 496 4.59 -9.55 13.49
N ALA A 497 4.97 -10.82 13.63
CA ALA A 497 6.36 -11.25 13.79
C ALA A 497 7.25 -10.80 12.63
N LYS A 498 6.74 -10.93 11.39
CA LYS A 498 7.45 -10.51 10.19
C LYS A 498 7.60 -8.98 10.12
N HIS A 499 6.54 -8.23 10.44
CA HIS A 499 6.55 -6.77 10.46
C HIS A 499 7.49 -6.18 11.52
N THR A 500 7.42 -6.73 12.73
CA THR A 500 8.15 -6.21 13.88
C THR A 500 9.54 -6.83 14.05
N ARG A 501 9.85 -7.88 13.29
CA ARG A 501 11.02 -8.77 13.47
C ARG A 501 11.08 -9.43 14.84
N ILE A 502 9.95 -9.50 15.54
CA ILE A 502 9.84 -10.15 16.85
C ILE A 502 9.50 -11.62 16.61
N PRO A 503 10.26 -12.58 17.16
CA PRO A 503 10.00 -14.00 16.96
C PRO A 503 8.56 -14.43 17.32
N MET A 504 7.91 -15.20 16.45
CA MET A 504 6.51 -15.68 16.62
C MET A 504 6.26 -16.36 17.97
N SER A 505 7.23 -17.12 18.49
CA SER A 505 7.17 -17.78 19.80
C SER A 505 7.05 -16.85 21.02
N ARG A 506 6.95 -15.54 20.79
CA ARG A 506 6.74 -14.47 21.78
C ARG A 506 5.35 -13.85 21.71
N LEU A 507 4.68 -13.98 20.58
CA LEU A 507 3.35 -13.43 20.36
C LEU A 507 2.27 -14.38 20.91
N THR A 508 2.62 -15.65 21.14
CA THR A 508 1.79 -16.69 21.74
C THR A 508 2.15 -16.95 23.21
N GLU A 509 1.30 -17.65 23.98
CA GLU A 509 1.38 -17.88 25.43
C GLU A 509 2.70 -18.53 25.96
N GLY A 510 3.61 -18.94 25.08
CA GLY A 510 4.92 -19.52 25.42
C GLY A 510 5.91 -18.60 26.15
N GLU A 511 5.63 -17.30 26.30
CA GLU A 511 6.52 -16.37 27.01
C GLU A 511 6.57 -16.60 28.52
N ALA A 512 5.44 -16.90 29.16
CA ALA A 512 5.37 -17.03 30.61
C ALA A 512 6.22 -18.23 31.09
N SER A 513 6.13 -19.35 30.38
CA SER A 513 6.91 -20.55 30.68
C SER A 513 8.41 -20.35 30.46
N LYS A 514 8.81 -19.61 29.41
CA LYS A 514 10.22 -19.24 29.17
C LYS A 514 10.79 -18.35 30.27
N VAL A 515 10.02 -17.35 30.73
CA VAL A 515 10.48 -16.43 31.79
C VAL A 515 10.59 -17.14 33.14
N LEU A 516 9.73 -18.13 33.41
CA LEU A 516 9.83 -18.98 34.60
C LEU A 516 11.16 -19.77 34.61
N LYS A 517 11.51 -20.37 33.46
CA LYS A 517 12.74 -21.17 33.26
C LYS A 517 13.99 -20.33 32.95
N MET A 518 13.87 -19.01 32.83
CA MET A 518 14.98 -18.12 32.43
C MET A 518 16.21 -18.26 33.32
N GLN A 519 16.02 -18.44 34.62
CA GLN A 519 17.11 -18.56 35.58
C GLN A 519 17.93 -19.84 35.39
N GLU A 520 17.29 -20.94 34.97
CA GLU A 520 17.97 -22.20 34.66
C GLU A 520 18.77 -22.05 33.36
N ILE A 521 18.13 -21.49 32.33
CA ILE A 521 18.76 -21.25 31.02
C ILE A 521 20.00 -20.36 31.17
N LEU A 522 19.92 -19.25 31.92
CA LEU A 522 21.05 -18.33 32.08
C LEU A 522 22.21 -18.94 32.89
N LYS A 523 21.95 -19.89 33.78
CA LYS A 523 23.00 -20.58 34.57
C LYS A 523 23.88 -21.49 33.71
N ASP A 524 23.36 -22.01 32.59
CA ASP A 524 24.14 -22.82 31.66
C ASP A 524 25.25 -22.01 30.97
N TYR A 525 25.06 -20.69 30.83
CA TYR A 525 25.99 -19.80 30.15
C TYR A 525 26.80 -18.91 31.11
N ILE A 526 26.25 -18.59 32.28
CA ILE A 526 26.85 -17.64 33.22
C ILE A 526 27.31 -18.39 34.46
N VAL A 527 28.63 -18.54 34.56
CA VAL A 527 29.28 -19.22 35.68
C VAL A 527 29.46 -18.24 36.83
N GLY A 528 28.87 -18.55 37.98
CA GLY A 528 28.88 -17.67 39.15
C GLY A 528 27.76 -16.61 39.12
N GLN A 529 27.86 -15.59 39.98
CA GLN A 529 26.92 -14.45 40.01
C GLN A 529 25.43 -14.81 40.26
N ASN A 530 25.16 -15.88 41.03
CA ASN A 530 23.81 -16.41 41.26
C ASN A 530 22.81 -15.36 41.78
N GLN A 531 23.23 -14.44 42.65
CA GLN A 531 22.36 -13.38 43.19
C GLN A 531 22.01 -12.31 42.15
N ALA A 532 22.94 -11.97 41.25
CA ALA A 532 22.66 -11.06 40.14
C ALA A 532 21.63 -11.69 39.19
N LEU A 533 21.80 -12.97 38.86
CA LEU A 533 20.83 -13.73 38.07
C LEU A 533 19.45 -13.80 38.74
N ASP A 534 19.39 -14.08 40.04
CA ASP A 534 18.13 -14.13 40.79
C ASP A 534 17.40 -12.78 40.79
N THR A 535 18.13 -11.70 41.02
CA THR A 535 17.58 -10.33 41.04
C THR A 535 17.00 -9.95 39.67
N VAL A 536 17.75 -10.23 38.60
CA VAL A 536 17.29 -9.98 37.22
C VAL A 536 16.04 -10.82 36.93
N CYS A 537 16.11 -12.13 37.12
CA CYS A 537 15.00 -13.04 36.83
C CYS A 537 13.74 -12.71 37.63
N ARG A 538 13.88 -12.32 38.91
CA ARG A 538 12.77 -11.89 39.76
C ARG A 538 12.08 -10.65 39.20
N SER A 539 12.84 -9.67 38.70
CA SER A 539 12.25 -8.48 38.08
C SER A 539 11.53 -8.81 36.77
N LEU A 540 12.13 -9.66 35.94
CA LEU A 540 11.52 -10.10 34.68
C LEU A 540 10.20 -10.85 34.90
N ARG A 541 10.15 -11.73 35.91
CA ARG A 541 8.91 -12.44 36.32
C ARG A 541 7.82 -11.45 36.76
N ARG A 542 8.15 -10.41 37.56
CA ARG A 542 7.19 -9.36 37.94
C ARG A 542 6.66 -8.58 36.74
N SER A 543 7.55 -8.22 35.81
CA SER A 543 7.15 -7.51 34.60
C SER A 543 6.21 -8.34 33.72
N LYS A 544 6.34 -9.67 33.71
CA LYS A 544 5.51 -10.55 32.89
C LYS A 544 4.20 -10.95 33.55
N ALA A 545 4.13 -10.94 34.87
CA ALA A 545 2.89 -11.09 35.62
C ALA A 545 1.98 -9.83 35.55
N ASP A 546 2.39 -8.80 34.79
CA ASP A 546 1.71 -7.50 34.68
C ASP A 546 1.54 -6.77 36.03
N ILE A 547 2.41 -7.08 36.98
CA ILE A 547 2.48 -6.45 38.32
C ILE A 547 3.41 -5.22 38.29
N LYS A 548 4.01 -4.91 37.13
CA LYS A 548 4.86 -3.73 36.97
C LYS A 548 4.05 -2.48 36.65
N ASP A 549 4.67 -1.32 36.86
CA ASP A 549 4.15 -0.06 36.32
C ASP A 549 4.19 -0.12 34.77
N PRO A 550 3.05 0.04 34.08
CA PRO A 550 2.98 -0.01 32.63
C PRO A 550 3.76 1.12 31.96
N ASN A 551 4.05 2.22 32.66
CA ASN A 551 4.80 3.34 32.13
C ASN A 551 6.32 3.16 32.22
N ARG A 552 6.82 2.09 32.84
CA ARG A 552 8.27 1.88 33.03
C ARG A 552 8.84 0.77 32.15
N PRO A 553 10.15 0.77 31.88
CA PRO A 553 10.84 -0.34 31.22
C PRO A 553 10.59 -1.69 31.91
N ILE A 554 10.83 -2.80 31.22
CA ILE A 554 10.67 -4.18 31.74
C ILE A 554 11.53 -4.39 32.99
N GLY A 555 12.73 -3.82 32.99
CA GLY A 555 13.62 -3.80 34.13
C GLY A 555 14.76 -2.83 33.87
N ALA A 556 15.28 -2.27 34.96
CA ALA A 556 16.44 -1.40 34.94
C ALA A 556 17.45 -1.90 35.97
N PHE A 557 18.69 -2.11 35.54
CA PHE A 557 19.73 -2.71 36.36
C PHE A 557 21.05 -1.97 36.22
N LEU A 558 21.79 -1.86 37.32
CA LEU A 558 23.16 -1.37 37.36
C LEU A 558 24.09 -2.51 37.78
N PHE A 559 25.00 -2.90 36.89
CA PHE A 559 25.98 -3.96 37.11
C PHE A 559 27.34 -3.38 37.52
N LEU A 560 27.69 -3.59 38.78
CA LEU A 560 28.94 -3.15 39.39
C LEU A 560 29.97 -4.30 39.39
N GLY A 561 31.26 -3.98 39.26
CA GLY A 561 32.34 -4.97 39.23
C GLY A 561 33.47 -4.65 38.23
N PRO A 562 34.61 -5.36 38.27
CA PRO A 562 35.69 -5.15 37.32
C PRO A 562 35.34 -5.60 35.90
N THR A 563 36.11 -5.14 34.93
CA THR A 563 36.01 -5.63 33.54
C THR A 563 36.30 -7.13 33.47
N GLY A 564 35.61 -7.84 32.58
CA GLY A 564 35.82 -9.27 32.36
C GLY A 564 34.99 -10.22 33.24
N VAL A 565 34.22 -9.73 34.22
CA VAL A 565 33.38 -10.57 35.11
C VAL A 565 32.07 -11.08 34.47
N GLY A 566 31.81 -10.75 33.20
CA GLY A 566 30.65 -11.25 32.45
C GLY A 566 29.42 -10.34 32.42
N LYS A 567 29.52 -9.04 32.78
CA LYS A 567 28.40 -8.09 32.71
C LYS A 567 27.79 -7.97 31.30
N THR A 568 28.64 -7.76 30.30
CA THR A 568 28.26 -7.68 28.89
C THR A 568 27.75 -9.02 28.37
N LEU A 569 28.28 -10.13 28.89
CA LEU A 569 27.81 -11.48 28.54
C LEU A 569 26.37 -11.70 29.04
N LEU A 570 26.05 -11.28 30.27
CA LEU A 570 24.69 -11.33 30.78
C LEU A 570 23.72 -10.48 29.94
N ALA A 571 24.13 -9.29 29.49
CA ALA A 571 23.33 -8.48 28.58
C ALA A 571 23.05 -9.18 27.23
N LYS A 572 24.08 -9.82 26.64
CA LYS A 572 23.94 -10.61 25.41
C LYS A 572 23.02 -11.81 25.59
N GLN A 573 23.19 -12.57 26.66
CA GLN A 573 22.34 -13.74 26.94
C GLN A 573 20.89 -13.35 27.24
N LEU A 574 20.67 -12.22 27.91
CA LEU A 574 19.34 -11.64 28.04
C LEU A 574 18.78 -11.26 26.66
N ALA A 575 19.52 -10.62 25.77
CA ALA A 575 19.02 -10.32 24.42
C ALA A 575 18.65 -11.59 23.64
N ILE A 576 19.47 -12.65 23.70
CA ILE A 576 19.19 -13.93 23.02
C ILE A 576 17.95 -14.61 23.59
N HIS A 577 17.88 -14.79 24.91
CA HIS A 577 16.81 -15.60 25.51
C HIS A 577 15.54 -14.79 25.80
N MET A 578 15.66 -13.50 26.15
CA MET A 578 14.53 -12.59 26.35
C MET A 578 14.09 -11.87 25.09
N PHE A 579 14.93 -11.64 24.07
CA PHE A 579 14.55 -10.99 22.80
C PHE A 579 14.74 -11.82 21.50
N GLY A 580 15.34 -13.01 21.58
CA GLY A 580 15.34 -14.03 20.52
C GLY A 580 16.43 -13.85 19.47
N GLY A 581 17.39 -12.96 19.71
CA GLY A 581 18.54 -12.74 18.86
C GLY A 581 19.55 -11.78 19.51
N GLU A 582 20.83 -11.94 19.17
CA GLU A 582 21.89 -11.01 19.61
C GLU A 582 21.67 -9.59 19.11
N ASP A 583 21.10 -9.48 17.91
CA ASP A 583 20.62 -8.26 17.27
C ASP A 583 19.71 -7.36 18.14
N ALA A 584 19.06 -7.93 19.15
CA ALA A 584 18.22 -7.17 20.06
C ALA A 584 19.01 -6.45 21.16
N LEU A 585 20.33 -6.64 21.23
CA LEU A 585 21.22 -5.87 22.09
C LEU A 585 21.59 -4.55 21.41
N ILE A 586 21.12 -3.44 21.97
CA ILE A 586 21.56 -2.08 21.62
C ILE A 586 22.66 -1.72 22.60
N GLN A 587 23.91 -1.72 22.15
CA GLN A 587 25.05 -1.34 22.98
C GLN A 587 25.43 0.12 22.72
N VAL A 588 25.53 0.90 23.80
CA VAL A 588 25.93 2.30 23.77
C VAL A 588 27.13 2.48 24.70
N ASP A 589 28.28 2.81 24.12
CA ASP A 589 29.50 3.11 24.88
C ASP A 589 29.43 4.54 25.43
N MET A 590 29.40 4.68 26.75
CA MET A 590 29.31 5.98 27.42
C MET A 590 30.59 6.80 27.35
N SER A 591 31.72 6.19 26.96
CA SER A 591 32.96 6.91 26.65
C SER A 591 32.80 7.83 25.43
N GLU A 592 31.88 7.54 24.51
CA GLU A 592 31.60 8.43 23.36
C GLU A 592 30.75 9.66 23.74
N TYR A 593 30.22 9.71 24.97
CA TYR A 593 29.29 10.73 25.46
C TYR A 593 29.86 11.52 26.64
N MET A 594 31.19 11.60 26.76
CA MET A 594 31.88 12.41 27.77
C MET A 594 31.63 13.90 27.61
N GLU A 595 31.43 14.37 26.37
CA GLU A 595 31.22 15.78 26.05
C GLU A 595 29.72 16.13 25.93
N LYS A 596 29.37 17.35 26.33
CA LYS A 596 27.99 17.85 26.27
C LYS A 596 27.37 17.80 24.86
N PHE A 597 28.15 18.10 23.82
CA PHE A 597 27.68 18.08 22.42
C PHE A 597 27.47 16.65 21.89
N ALA A 598 28.15 15.66 22.47
CA ALA A 598 27.94 14.27 22.08
C ALA A 598 26.58 13.74 22.57
N VAL A 599 26.05 14.26 23.68
CA VAL A 599 24.74 13.87 24.25
C VAL A 599 23.60 14.08 23.26
N SER A 600 23.63 15.17 22.48
CA SER A 600 22.62 15.39 21.44
C SER A 600 22.65 14.35 20.32
N ARG A 601 23.75 13.60 20.14
CA ARG A 601 23.75 12.48 19.18
C ARG A 601 22.84 11.32 19.62
N MET A 602 22.58 11.15 20.92
CA MET A 602 21.67 10.12 21.42
C MET A 602 20.22 10.41 21.07
N THR A 603 19.79 11.67 21.20
CA THR A 603 18.41 12.13 21.05
C THR A 603 18.13 12.85 19.73
N GLY A 604 19.17 13.16 18.95
CA GLY A 604 19.09 13.98 17.73
C GLY A 604 19.60 15.41 17.94
N SER A 605 20.20 15.98 16.89
CA SER A 605 20.63 17.39 16.90
C SER A 605 19.43 18.31 17.04
N PRO A 606 19.50 19.41 17.83
CA PRO A 606 18.40 20.36 17.95
C PRO A 606 18.15 21.15 16.65
N PRO A 607 16.95 21.75 16.48
CA PRO A 607 16.62 22.55 15.30
C PRO A 607 17.65 23.62 14.99
N GLY A 608 18.18 23.62 13.76
CA GLY A 608 19.18 24.59 13.27
C GLY A 608 20.63 24.11 13.28
N TYR A 609 20.90 22.87 13.70
CA TYR A 609 22.23 22.24 13.64
C TYR A 609 22.32 21.17 12.53
N VAL A 610 23.52 20.95 11.99
CA VAL A 610 23.78 19.91 10.98
C VAL A 610 23.42 18.54 11.58
N GLY A 611 22.65 17.73 10.83
CA GLY A 611 22.12 16.44 11.30
C GLY A 611 20.78 16.52 12.03
N HIS A 612 20.11 17.69 12.07
CA HIS A 612 18.74 17.79 12.62
C HIS A 612 17.71 16.91 11.87
N GLU A 613 17.96 16.59 10.60
CA GLU A 613 17.10 15.69 9.82
C GLU A 613 17.38 14.19 10.07
N GLU A 614 18.46 13.87 10.78
CA GLU A 614 18.77 12.51 11.22
C GLU A 614 18.29 12.35 12.67
N GLY A 615 17.43 11.35 12.92
CA GLY A 615 16.98 11.04 14.29
C GLY A 615 18.15 10.60 15.18
N GLY A 616 17.98 10.68 16.50
CA GLY A 616 19.03 10.31 17.45
C GLY A 616 19.46 8.84 17.32
N GLN A 617 20.75 8.57 17.58
CA GLN A 617 21.32 7.23 17.44
C GLN A 617 20.64 6.20 18.35
N LEU A 618 20.30 6.58 19.59
CA LEU A 618 19.59 5.70 20.53
C LEU A 618 18.09 5.67 20.21
N THR A 619 17.49 6.84 20.02
CA THR A 619 16.04 6.98 19.77
C THR A 619 15.60 6.24 18.50
N GLU A 620 16.37 6.30 17.41
CA GLU A 620 16.08 5.56 16.18
C GLU A 620 16.24 4.05 16.35
N GLN A 621 17.30 3.58 17.02
CA GLN A 621 17.51 2.15 17.24
C GLN A 621 16.40 1.53 18.07
N VAL A 622 15.99 2.20 19.16
CA VAL A 622 14.89 1.75 20.01
C VAL A 622 13.54 1.89 19.31
N ARG A 623 13.32 2.94 18.50
CA ARG A 623 12.09 3.04 17.69
C ARG A 623 11.97 1.90 16.67
N ARG A 624 13.07 1.51 16.03
CA ARG A 624 13.10 0.39 15.07
C ARG A 624 12.99 -0.97 15.76
N ARG A 625 13.51 -1.09 16.98
CA ARG A 625 13.47 -2.32 17.81
C ARG A 625 13.02 -1.99 19.25
N PRO A 626 11.71 -1.81 19.49
CA PRO A 626 11.18 -1.45 20.82
C PRO A 626 11.40 -2.53 21.88
N TYR A 627 11.60 -3.77 21.44
CA TYR A 627 11.88 -4.93 22.29
C TYR A 627 13.37 -5.26 22.22
N SER A 628 14.13 -4.66 23.11
CA SER A 628 15.59 -4.73 23.10
C SER A 628 16.17 -4.66 24.51
N VAL A 629 17.39 -5.17 24.65
CA VAL A 629 18.25 -4.85 25.79
C VAL A 629 19.06 -3.62 25.40
N VAL A 630 18.91 -2.52 26.14
CA VAL A 630 19.74 -1.33 25.96
C VAL A 630 20.83 -1.37 27.02
N LEU A 631 22.08 -1.57 26.57
CA LEU A 631 23.27 -1.63 27.40
C LEU A 631 24.04 -0.31 27.33
N PHE A 632 24.04 0.44 28.43
CA PHE A 632 24.89 1.60 28.65
C PHE A 632 26.17 1.14 29.33
N ASP A 633 27.26 1.02 28.55
CA ASP A 633 28.53 0.51 29.03
C ASP A 633 29.36 1.65 29.64
N GLU A 634 29.97 1.42 30.82
CA GLU A 634 30.82 2.39 31.54
C GLU A 634 30.14 3.73 31.86
N VAL A 635 28.95 3.67 32.47
CA VAL A 635 28.09 4.84 32.73
C VAL A 635 28.75 5.94 33.56
N GLU A 636 29.78 5.62 34.34
CA GLU A 636 30.58 6.58 35.11
C GLU A 636 31.38 7.56 34.23
N LYS A 637 31.63 7.23 32.96
CA LYS A 637 32.39 8.09 32.04
C LYS A 637 31.51 9.11 31.31
N ALA A 638 30.19 8.91 31.25
CA ALA A 638 29.29 9.81 30.55
C ALA A 638 29.21 11.21 31.18
N HIS A 639 28.88 12.21 30.36
CA HIS A 639 28.51 13.53 30.84
C HIS A 639 27.26 13.46 31.74
N PRO A 640 27.15 14.29 32.81
CA PRO A 640 25.99 14.29 33.72
C PRO A 640 24.63 14.46 33.02
N ASP A 641 24.58 15.18 31.91
CA ASP A 641 23.33 15.37 31.14
C ASP A 641 22.76 14.05 30.58
N VAL A 642 23.60 13.02 30.37
CA VAL A 642 23.13 11.68 29.99
C VAL A 642 22.30 11.04 31.10
N MET A 643 22.63 11.31 32.37
CA MET A 643 21.87 10.79 33.51
C MET A 643 20.45 11.36 33.54
N ASN A 644 20.26 12.62 33.13
CA ASN A 644 18.92 13.20 33.04
C ASN A 644 18.05 12.50 31.99
N LEU A 645 18.64 12.12 30.85
CA LEU A 645 17.96 11.32 29.83
C LEU A 645 17.64 9.91 30.35
N LEU A 646 18.58 9.28 31.05
CA LEU A 646 18.36 7.97 31.67
C LEU A 646 17.23 8.03 32.71
N LEU A 647 17.20 9.05 33.57
CA LEU A 647 16.11 9.24 34.53
C LEU A 647 14.75 9.33 33.84
N GLN A 648 14.65 10.10 32.75
CA GLN A 648 13.42 10.18 31.96
C GLN A 648 13.00 8.81 31.41
N ILE A 649 13.94 8.01 30.90
CA ILE A 649 13.67 6.66 30.41
C ILE A 649 13.19 5.75 31.57
N LEU A 650 13.80 5.87 32.75
CA LEU A 650 13.50 5.02 33.91
C LEU A 650 12.17 5.35 34.58
N GLU A 651 11.75 6.62 34.56
CA GLU A 651 10.50 7.09 35.17
C GLU A 651 9.30 6.99 34.22
N ASP A 652 9.41 7.57 33.02
CA ASP A 652 8.30 7.71 32.07
C ASP A 652 8.29 6.62 30.98
N GLY A 653 9.36 5.82 30.90
CA GLY A 653 9.53 4.80 29.86
C GLY A 653 9.50 5.38 28.45
N LYS A 654 9.72 6.69 28.30
CA LYS A 654 9.62 7.40 27.02
C LYS A 654 10.71 8.44 26.93
N LEU A 655 11.28 8.59 25.74
CA LEU A 655 12.24 9.63 25.44
C LEU A 655 11.73 10.46 24.27
N THR A 656 11.86 11.79 24.34
CA THR A 656 11.48 12.66 23.23
C THR A 656 12.73 12.99 22.43
N ASP A 657 12.70 12.68 21.14
CA ASP A 657 13.75 13.02 20.17
C ASP A 657 13.72 14.53 19.86
N SER A 658 14.78 15.10 19.28
CA SER A 658 14.86 16.49 18.88
C SER A 658 13.78 16.92 17.86
N MET A 659 13.24 15.96 17.09
CA MET A 659 12.08 16.17 16.21
C MET A 659 10.73 16.22 16.94
N GLY A 660 10.69 16.07 18.26
CA GLY A 660 9.46 16.03 19.06
C GLY A 660 8.74 14.67 19.02
N ARG A 661 9.35 13.64 18.43
CA ARG A 661 8.81 12.27 18.39
C ARG A 661 9.03 11.60 19.75
N LYS A 662 7.99 10.99 20.30
CA LYS A 662 8.08 10.21 21.54
C LYS A 662 8.45 8.76 21.22
N VAL A 663 9.63 8.33 21.64
CA VAL A 663 10.13 6.95 21.53
C VAL A 663 9.80 6.19 22.79
N ASP A 664 9.33 4.95 22.63
CA ASP A 664 8.84 4.10 23.71
C ASP A 664 9.92 3.11 24.17
N PHE A 665 10.27 3.17 25.46
CA PHE A 665 11.21 2.30 26.15
C PHE A 665 10.51 1.33 27.11
N ARG A 666 9.17 1.33 27.22
CA ARG A 666 8.41 0.46 28.14
C ARG A 666 8.63 -1.03 27.89
N ASN A 667 9.02 -1.39 26.67
CA ASN A 667 9.32 -2.76 26.23
C ASN A 667 10.81 -3.11 26.22
N THR A 668 11.67 -2.24 26.76
CA THR A 668 13.12 -2.45 26.84
C THR A 668 13.57 -2.95 28.21
N ILE A 669 14.72 -3.61 28.25
CA ILE A 669 15.50 -3.85 29.47
C ILE A 669 16.67 -2.88 29.46
N ILE A 670 16.75 -2.01 30.46
CA ILE A 670 17.84 -1.06 30.62
C ILE A 670 18.93 -1.68 31.49
N LEU A 671 20.13 -1.84 30.93
CA LEU A 671 21.32 -2.30 31.64
C LEU A 671 22.36 -1.21 31.64
N MET A 672 22.88 -0.87 32.80
CA MET A 672 24.01 0.04 32.97
C MET A 672 25.16 -0.77 33.54
N THR A 673 26.37 -0.63 33.03
CA THR A 673 27.57 -1.19 33.65
C THR A 673 28.40 -0.07 34.25
N SER A 674 29.07 -0.38 35.36
CA SER A 674 30.08 0.52 35.90
C SER A 674 31.23 -0.21 36.54
N ASN A 675 32.46 0.26 36.29
CA ASN A 675 33.66 -0.29 36.92
C ASN A 675 33.92 0.32 38.31
N LEU A 676 33.02 1.17 38.80
CA LEU A 676 33.06 1.66 40.18
C LEU A 676 33.04 0.48 41.17
N GLY A 677 33.90 0.55 42.18
CA GLY A 677 34.07 -0.52 43.19
C GLY A 677 35.05 -1.62 42.80
N SER A 678 35.68 -1.57 41.62
CA SER A 678 36.67 -2.58 41.19
C SER A 678 37.89 -2.67 42.13
N ASP A 679 38.33 -1.56 42.71
CA ASP A 679 39.47 -1.54 43.64
C ASP A 679 39.14 -2.21 44.98
N LEU A 680 37.88 -2.11 45.44
CA LEU A 680 37.40 -2.82 46.62
C LEU A 680 37.36 -4.34 46.36
N ILE A 681 36.91 -4.73 45.16
CA ILE A 681 36.83 -6.13 44.72
C ILE A 681 38.22 -6.74 44.48
N ARG A 682 39.19 -5.95 44.00
CA ARG A 682 40.57 -6.41 43.77
C ARG A 682 41.41 -6.49 45.05
N ARG A 683 41.18 -5.59 46.03
CA ARG A 683 41.88 -5.61 47.33
C ARG A 683 41.65 -6.88 48.14
N SER A 684 40.52 -7.55 47.95
CA SER A 684 40.24 -8.87 48.54
C SER A 684 41.01 -10.04 47.91
N THR A 685 41.83 -9.80 46.87
CA THR A 685 42.56 -10.84 46.12
C THR A 685 44.09 -10.67 46.11
N GLU A 686 44.68 -9.78 46.93
CA GLU A 686 46.14 -9.68 47.05
C GLU A 686 46.74 -10.84 47.87
N VAL A 687 47.60 -11.59 47.20
CA VAL A 687 48.33 -12.77 47.69
C VAL A 687 49.49 -12.36 48.60
N GLY A 688 49.30 -12.49 49.91
CA GLY A 688 50.37 -12.64 50.90
C GLY A 688 50.39 -14.07 51.44
N PHE A 689 51.57 -14.59 51.80
CA PHE A 689 51.76 -15.94 52.35
C PHE A 689 51.06 -16.12 53.71
N GLY A 690 49.74 -16.34 53.65
CA GLY A 690 48.87 -16.61 54.78
C GLY A 690 47.55 -17.08 54.21
N VAL A 691 47.43 -18.40 54.02
CA VAL A 691 46.20 -19.02 53.52
C VAL A 691 45.05 -18.71 54.48
N GLN A 692 44.06 -17.96 53.99
CA GLN A 692 42.66 -18.16 54.35
C GLN A 692 41.88 -18.31 53.04
N GLU A 693 41.38 -19.52 52.81
CA GLU A 693 40.41 -19.80 51.77
C GLU A 693 39.15 -18.98 52.03
N GLY A 694 38.86 -18.08 51.10
CA GLY A 694 37.63 -17.30 51.11
C GLY A 694 37.69 -16.30 49.97
N MET A 695 37.16 -16.67 48.80
CA MET A 695 36.63 -15.63 47.91
C MET A 695 35.74 -14.72 48.77
N PRO A 696 35.88 -13.39 48.71
CA PRO A 696 34.99 -12.49 49.43
C PRO A 696 33.54 -12.82 49.05
N ASP A 697 32.76 -13.23 50.05
CA ASP A 697 31.34 -13.51 49.89
C ASP A 697 30.61 -12.20 49.58
N TYR A 698 29.60 -12.26 48.73
CA TYR A 698 28.83 -11.09 48.29
C TYR A 698 28.33 -10.23 49.46
N ASP A 699 28.04 -10.84 50.61
CA ASP A 699 27.60 -10.16 51.82
C ASP A 699 28.65 -9.16 52.36
N THR A 700 29.95 -9.42 52.15
CA THR A 700 31.03 -8.46 52.48
C THR A 700 31.24 -7.35 51.45
N MET A 701 30.72 -7.51 50.23
CA MET A 701 30.73 -6.44 49.21
C MET A 701 29.48 -5.54 49.29
N LYS A 702 28.43 -6.02 49.95
CA LYS A 702 27.14 -5.35 50.09
C LYS A 702 27.10 -4.37 51.27
N GLU A 703 27.77 -4.71 52.38
CA GLU A 703 28.08 -3.78 53.46
C GLU A 703 29.05 -2.69 52.99
#